data_AF-A0A351VDS8-F1
#
_entry.id   AF-A0A351VDS8-F1
#
_cell.length_a   1.000
_cell.length_b   1.000
_cell.length_c   1.000
_cell.angle_alpha   90.00
_cell.angle_beta   90.00
_cell.angle_gamma   90.00
#
_symmetry.space_group_name_H-M   'P 1'
#
loop_
_entity.id
_entity.type
_entity.pdbx_description
1 polymer ?
#
loop_
_entity_poly.entity_id
_entity_poly.type
_entity_poly.pdbx_seq_one_letter_code
_entity_poly.pdbx_strand_id
1 'polypeptide(L)'
;MVFFGNKKHGEEKTEKGIIWKEAQSDLPDKITKKLGNLNANILEMNYIADDTNVAINAIGNSIDIINDGNSELASRTREINQTTVKIGNAIEKTGGYVEELDTATQNMLNSNEEVMGIFRELIEENANTENCIEEIAVNTMETNRSTQEIQQAIDMINSIASKTNLLSLNASIEAARAGEAGKGFAVVAGEIRALAEQSRKSAEEIGKIIADLEEKSNKSVSNIKMVQGAFQKQTESLEQTDSMVGQVNGLIHGVAEKVKQIEANTNELNKEKNFIIQNMESLEKLSDSNYSATENIVFRFRSIVSNALGIGKKSLQITNIHDEMKKICTENSVHGRGRQGQEKEELNVAYMPNYGSLCAVVPAIKLGYFERENLNVKLYAYANGLEIIKAMEEGKIDFGYVGNGAHKFCIKGRAWIVAMSHLSNAEAIIGSRKSEVRTVADLKGKRIGNVENSSSESILRIALETEGIAFDEVNIINMKPEEIKDAMIRGSIDACAVWSPYTLEILKQMGNNGAVIANNMSYSNKTASISSWIALPKYVKENPDKVLRFTRAIYGGMNYRAVEDNVRKVADWIAEVTAIDKESAYEQRRDAQWLTPGFVSVGAKRGDVAKFYEIQQKEFAASGAVDKAVPVGQYVLLDNMVKAAQ
;
A
#
# COMPACT_ATOMS: atom_id res chain seq x y z
N MET A 1 -55.57 107.97 4.72
CA MET A 1 -54.58 108.18 3.64
C MET A 1 -53.26 107.66 4.15
N VAL A 2 -52.97 106.38 3.86
CA VAL A 2 -51.77 105.67 4.31
C VAL A 2 -50.95 105.41 3.07
N PHE A 3 -49.72 105.91 3.00
CA PHE A 3 -48.63 105.32 2.22
C PHE A 3 -47.31 106.00 2.58
N PHE A 4 -46.53 105.35 3.45
CA PHE A 4 -45.08 105.42 3.44
C PHE A 4 -44.59 104.03 3.03
N GLY A 5 -43.84 103.96 1.94
CA GLY A 5 -43.13 102.74 1.57
C GLY A 5 -41.89 102.53 2.43
N ASN A 6 -41.41 101.30 2.50
CA ASN A 6 -39.97 101.09 2.37
C ASN A 6 -39.61 99.68 1.90
N LYS A 7 -38.71 99.69 0.91
CA LYS A 7 -37.88 98.63 0.34
C LYS A 7 -37.61 97.43 1.27
N LYS A 8 -38.05 96.23 0.87
CA LYS A 8 -37.38 94.94 1.15
C LYS A 8 -37.88 93.86 0.17
N HIS A 9 -37.46 93.86 -1.09
CA HIS A 9 -37.80 92.77 -2.04
C HIS A 9 -36.64 92.38 -2.98
N GLY A 10 -35.38 92.61 -2.56
CA GLY A 10 -34.20 92.40 -3.41
C GLY A 10 -33.27 91.23 -3.05
N GLU A 11 -33.24 90.74 -1.80
CA GLU A 11 -32.10 89.91 -1.33
C GLU A 11 -32.42 88.42 -1.08
N GLU A 12 -33.69 88.01 -0.90
CA GLU A 12 -34.04 86.61 -0.58
C GLU A 12 -33.99 85.64 -1.78
N LYS A 13 -34.05 86.12 -3.02
CA LYS A 13 -33.99 85.26 -4.22
C LYS A 13 -32.57 84.84 -4.61
N THR A 14 -31.56 85.62 -4.21
CA THR A 14 -30.15 85.33 -4.46
C THR A 14 -29.61 84.30 -3.48
N GLU A 15 -29.99 84.37 -2.20
CA GLU A 15 -29.48 83.46 -1.16
C GLU A 15 -29.95 82.02 -1.37
N LYS A 16 -31.25 81.80 -1.67
CA LYS A 16 -31.75 80.46 -2.05
C LYS A 16 -31.13 79.93 -3.34
N GLY A 17 -30.88 80.78 -4.33
CA GLY A 17 -30.21 80.39 -5.58
C GLY A 17 -28.73 80.06 -5.42
N ILE A 18 -28.04 80.71 -4.47
CA ILE A 18 -26.64 80.45 -4.10
C ILE A 18 -26.55 79.16 -3.27
N ILE A 19 -27.43 78.97 -2.27
CA ILE A 19 -27.51 77.74 -1.46
C ILE A 19 -27.87 76.52 -2.33
N TRP A 20 -28.77 76.67 -3.33
CA TRP A 20 -29.06 75.60 -4.30
C TRP A 20 -27.88 75.30 -5.22
N LYS A 21 -27.08 76.30 -5.62
CA LYS A 21 -25.87 76.11 -6.44
C LYS A 21 -24.71 75.50 -5.64
N GLU A 22 -24.51 75.91 -4.39
CA GLU A 22 -23.49 75.35 -3.48
C GLU A 22 -23.84 73.92 -3.08
N ALA A 23 -25.12 73.61 -2.83
CA ALA A 23 -25.59 72.25 -2.60
C ALA A 23 -25.48 71.36 -3.86
N GLN A 24 -25.67 71.92 -5.07
CA GLN A 24 -25.42 71.21 -6.34
C GLN A 24 -23.94 70.99 -6.63
N SER A 25 -23.05 71.82 -6.11
CA SER A 25 -21.59 71.71 -6.32
C SER A 25 -20.95 70.56 -5.53
N ASP A 26 -21.43 70.29 -4.32
CA ASP A 26 -20.84 69.31 -3.38
C ASP A 26 -21.55 67.93 -3.43
N LEU A 27 -22.74 67.88 -4.04
CA LEU A 27 -23.52 66.65 -4.19
C LEU A 27 -22.87 65.60 -5.13
N PRO A 28 -22.30 65.97 -6.29
CA PRO A 28 -21.57 65.03 -7.15
C PRO A 28 -20.38 64.39 -6.45
N ASP A 29 -19.61 65.16 -5.66
CA ASP A 29 -18.46 64.65 -4.92
C ASP A 29 -18.88 63.73 -3.78
N LYS A 30 -19.94 64.09 -3.04
CA LYS A 30 -20.53 63.22 -2.01
C LYS A 30 -21.09 61.92 -2.58
N ILE A 31 -21.76 61.97 -3.72
CA ILE A 31 -22.28 60.77 -4.42
C ILE A 31 -21.11 59.92 -4.93
N THR A 32 -20.11 60.53 -5.54
CA THR A 32 -18.90 59.83 -6.04
C THR A 32 -18.17 59.13 -4.90
N LYS A 33 -18.02 59.77 -3.73
CA LYS A 33 -17.43 59.15 -2.54
C LYS A 33 -18.27 57.97 -2.02
N LYS A 34 -19.60 58.10 -2.00
CA LYS A 34 -20.50 57.00 -1.60
C LYS A 34 -20.45 55.83 -2.59
N LEU A 35 -20.40 56.10 -3.89
CA LEU A 35 -20.24 55.09 -4.93
C LEU A 35 -18.88 54.38 -4.80
N GLY A 36 -17.81 55.11 -4.50
CA GLY A 36 -16.50 54.51 -4.20
C GLY A 36 -16.53 53.55 -3.00
N ASN A 37 -17.21 53.94 -1.91
CA ASN A 37 -17.40 53.06 -0.75
C ASN A 37 -18.27 51.84 -1.08
N LEU A 38 -19.32 52.02 -1.89
CA LEU A 38 -20.17 50.93 -2.35
C LEU A 38 -19.35 49.93 -3.19
N ASN A 39 -18.53 50.42 -4.13
CA ASN A 39 -17.64 49.58 -4.92
C ASN A 39 -16.65 48.80 -4.06
N ALA A 40 -16.06 49.43 -3.04
CA ALA A 40 -15.18 48.72 -2.10
C ALA A 40 -15.92 47.56 -1.39
N ASN A 41 -17.15 47.79 -0.94
CA ASN A 41 -17.97 46.74 -0.31
C ASN A 41 -18.35 45.61 -1.28
N ILE A 42 -18.67 45.94 -2.54
CA ILE A 42 -18.94 44.95 -3.59
C ILE A 42 -17.71 44.07 -3.82
N LEU A 43 -16.52 44.67 -3.92
CA LEU A 43 -15.27 43.94 -4.10
C LEU A 43 -14.97 43.03 -2.90
N GLU A 44 -15.24 43.47 -1.67
CA GLU A 44 -15.11 42.62 -0.47
C GLU A 44 -16.13 41.49 -0.45
N MET A 45 -17.39 41.72 -0.86
CA MET A 45 -18.40 40.66 -0.98
C MET A 45 -18.00 39.62 -2.03
N ASN A 46 -17.51 40.07 -3.17
CA ASN A 46 -16.98 39.22 -4.24
C ASN A 46 -15.77 38.41 -3.74
N TYR A 47 -14.84 39.04 -3.01
CA TYR A 47 -13.72 38.35 -2.38
C TYR A 47 -14.20 37.24 -1.43
N ILE A 48 -15.14 37.54 -0.54
CA ILE A 48 -15.65 36.56 0.44
C ILE A 48 -16.34 35.40 -0.27
N ALA A 49 -17.15 35.67 -1.29
CA ALA A 49 -17.83 34.63 -2.06
C ALA A 49 -16.82 33.71 -2.78
N ASP A 50 -15.82 34.30 -3.43
CA ASP A 50 -14.79 33.53 -4.15
C ASP A 50 -13.91 32.73 -3.21
N ASP A 51 -13.41 33.35 -2.13
CA ASP A 51 -12.57 32.69 -1.13
C ASP A 51 -13.31 31.53 -0.47
N THR A 52 -14.61 31.72 -0.18
CA THR A 52 -15.49 30.64 0.28
C THR A 52 -15.58 29.52 -0.75
N ASN A 53 -15.76 29.83 -2.04
CA ASN A 53 -15.75 28.83 -3.10
C ASN A 53 -14.40 28.10 -3.21
N VAL A 54 -13.26 28.76 -2.91
CA VAL A 54 -11.93 28.11 -2.93
C VAL A 54 -11.89 27.03 -1.87
N ALA A 55 -12.25 27.42 -0.64
CA ALA A 55 -12.26 26.52 0.49
C ALA A 55 -13.21 25.33 0.26
N ILE A 56 -14.39 25.57 -0.32
CA ILE A 56 -15.37 24.49 -0.55
C ILE A 56 -14.88 23.51 -1.62
N ASN A 57 -14.31 23.98 -2.73
CA ASN A 57 -13.78 23.09 -3.77
C ASN A 57 -12.62 22.22 -3.25
N ALA A 58 -11.74 22.78 -2.41
CA ALA A 58 -10.68 22.01 -1.77
C ALA A 58 -11.24 20.91 -0.85
N ILE A 59 -12.29 21.23 -0.09
CA ILE A 59 -12.94 20.26 0.80
C ILE A 59 -13.75 19.22 0.02
N GLY A 60 -14.43 19.60 -1.06
CA GLY A 60 -15.14 18.68 -1.96
C GLY A 60 -14.22 17.61 -2.53
N ASN A 61 -13.05 18.00 -3.06
CA ASN A 61 -12.06 17.04 -3.54
C ASN A 61 -11.56 16.11 -2.42
N SER A 62 -11.38 16.64 -1.20
CA SER A 62 -10.96 15.83 -0.06
C SER A 62 -12.03 14.80 0.33
N ILE A 63 -13.32 15.15 0.22
CA ILE A 63 -14.43 14.22 0.44
C ILE A 63 -14.45 13.11 -0.61
N ASP A 64 -14.24 13.44 -1.89
CA ASP A 64 -14.18 12.43 -2.95
C ASP A 64 -13.04 11.43 -2.70
N ILE A 65 -11.85 11.94 -2.34
CA ILE A 65 -10.70 11.09 -1.96
C ILE A 65 -11.04 10.19 -0.75
N ILE A 66 -11.70 10.74 0.27
CA ILE A 66 -12.11 9.94 1.44
C ILE A 66 -13.13 8.87 1.03
N ASN A 67 -14.13 9.20 0.21
CA ASN A 67 -15.15 8.25 -0.22
C ASN A 67 -14.57 7.11 -1.07
N ASP A 68 -13.64 7.43 -1.98
CA ASP A 68 -12.91 6.44 -2.77
C ASP A 68 -12.04 5.55 -1.87
N GLY A 69 -11.28 6.15 -0.94
CA GLY A 69 -10.48 5.42 0.03
C GLY A 69 -11.32 4.51 0.94
N ASN A 70 -12.53 4.96 1.31
CA ASN A 70 -13.46 4.19 2.12
C ASN A 70 -14.06 3.00 1.35
N SER A 71 -14.35 3.20 0.06
CA SER A 71 -14.80 2.11 -0.83
C SER A 71 -13.73 1.04 -1.00
N GLU A 72 -12.48 1.44 -1.14
CA GLU A 72 -11.32 0.55 -1.20
C GLU A 72 -11.11 -0.17 0.15
N LEU A 73 -11.21 0.54 1.27
CA LEU A 73 -11.15 -0.04 2.61
C LEU A 73 -12.20 -1.14 2.78
N ALA A 74 -13.45 -0.89 2.40
CA ALA A 74 -14.52 -1.88 2.46
C ALA A 74 -14.22 -3.12 1.59
N SER A 75 -13.61 -2.93 0.41
CA SER A 75 -13.18 -4.07 -0.44
C SER A 75 -12.10 -4.90 0.25
N ARG A 76 -11.04 -4.25 0.74
CA ARG A 76 -9.91 -4.93 1.40
C ARG A 76 -10.33 -5.64 2.68
N THR A 77 -11.21 -5.05 3.48
CA THR A 77 -11.77 -5.69 4.68
C THR A 77 -12.51 -7.00 4.32
N ARG A 78 -13.28 -7.02 3.22
CA ARG A 78 -13.93 -8.26 2.75
C ARG A 78 -12.92 -9.33 2.33
N GLU A 79 -11.84 -8.96 1.64
CA GLU A 79 -10.78 -9.88 1.22
C GLU A 79 -10.01 -10.47 2.42
N ILE A 80 -9.71 -9.64 3.42
CA ILE A 80 -9.07 -10.09 4.67
C ILE A 80 -10.00 -11.05 5.42
N ASN A 81 -11.31 -10.75 5.51
CA ASN A 81 -12.29 -11.65 6.11
C ASN A 81 -12.30 -13.03 5.43
N GLN A 82 -12.35 -13.06 4.09
CA GLN A 82 -12.31 -14.34 3.34
C GLN A 82 -11.02 -15.13 3.60
N THR A 83 -9.88 -14.45 3.68
CA THR A 83 -8.59 -15.08 3.99
C THR A 83 -8.55 -15.61 5.43
N THR A 84 -9.12 -14.86 6.37
CA THR A 84 -9.20 -15.23 7.79
C THR A 84 -10.08 -16.46 8.00
N VAL A 85 -11.17 -16.61 7.23
CA VAL A 85 -11.97 -17.85 7.22
C VAL A 85 -11.15 -19.06 6.76
N LYS A 86 -10.33 -18.91 5.71
CA LYS A 86 -9.45 -20.00 5.25
C LYS A 86 -8.42 -20.38 6.32
N ILE A 87 -7.87 -19.39 7.03
CA ILE A 87 -6.97 -19.62 8.18
C ILE A 87 -7.71 -20.41 9.28
N GLY A 88 -8.94 -20.02 9.60
CA GLY A 88 -9.77 -20.75 10.57
C GLY A 88 -9.94 -22.24 10.23
N ASN A 89 -10.26 -22.55 8.97
CA ASN A 89 -10.40 -23.94 8.52
C ASN A 89 -9.09 -24.72 8.62
N ALA A 90 -7.93 -24.08 8.38
CA ALA A 90 -6.63 -24.71 8.51
C ALA A 90 -6.27 -25.00 9.98
N ILE A 91 -6.60 -24.08 10.88
CA ILE A 91 -6.43 -24.25 12.33
C ILE A 91 -7.28 -25.42 12.83
N GLU A 92 -8.55 -25.50 12.42
CA GLU A 92 -9.46 -26.60 12.81
C GLU A 92 -8.93 -27.97 12.35
N LYS A 93 -8.49 -28.07 11.09
CA LYS A 93 -7.84 -29.30 10.59
C LYS A 93 -6.58 -29.67 11.36
N THR A 94 -5.76 -28.67 11.72
CA THR A 94 -4.56 -28.88 12.51
C THR A 94 -4.90 -29.40 13.91
N GLY A 95 -5.98 -28.88 14.53
CA GLY A 95 -6.51 -29.40 15.79
C GLY A 95 -6.91 -30.88 15.69
N GLY A 96 -7.57 -31.28 14.60
CA GLY A 96 -7.88 -32.71 14.34
C GLY A 96 -6.63 -33.58 14.24
N TYR A 97 -5.59 -33.13 13.54
CA TYR A 97 -4.32 -33.86 13.46
C TYR A 97 -3.60 -33.97 14.82
N VAL A 98 -3.74 -32.97 15.69
CA VAL A 98 -3.19 -33.02 17.05
C VAL A 98 -3.89 -34.09 17.88
N GLU A 99 -5.21 -34.21 17.79
CA GLU A 99 -5.98 -35.24 18.52
C GLU A 99 -5.64 -36.66 18.03
N GLU A 100 -5.51 -36.85 16.71
CA GLU A 100 -5.06 -38.10 16.13
C GLU A 100 -3.63 -38.48 16.57
N LEU A 101 -2.72 -37.50 16.61
CA LEU A 101 -1.33 -37.70 17.06
C LEU A 101 -1.24 -38.00 18.56
N ASP A 102 -2.05 -37.33 19.39
CA ASP A 102 -2.10 -37.62 20.83
C ASP A 102 -2.58 -39.06 21.06
N THR A 103 -3.65 -39.47 20.39
CA THR A 103 -4.18 -40.85 20.44
C THR A 103 -3.12 -41.87 19.99
N ALA A 104 -2.44 -41.61 18.87
CA ALA A 104 -1.38 -42.48 18.37
C ALA A 104 -0.21 -42.59 19.38
N THR A 105 0.16 -41.47 20.00
CA THR A 105 1.23 -41.43 21.00
C THR A 105 0.86 -42.20 22.27
N GLN A 106 -0.38 -42.08 22.76
CA GLN A 106 -0.88 -42.87 23.89
C GLN A 106 -0.86 -44.38 23.59
N ASN A 107 -1.29 -44.78 22.38
CA ASN A 107 -1.22 -46.17 21.96
C ASN A 107 0.23 -46.67 21.91
N MET A 108 1.16 -45.85 21.40
CA MET A 108 2.59 -46.18 21.40
C MET A 108 3.15 -46.33 22.81
N LEU A 109 2.77 -45.47 23.76
CA LEU A 109 3.17 -45.60 25.17
C LEU A 109 2.70 -46.92 25.76
N ASN A 110 1.41 -47.24 25.61
CA ASN A 110 0.83 -48.48 26.14
C ASN A 110 1.48 -49.74 25.53
N SER A 111 1.66 -49.77 24.21
CA SER A 111 2.34 -50.89 23.54
C SER A 111 3.80 -51.03 23.97
N ASN A 112 4.49 -49.91 24.21
CA ASN A 112 5.87 -49.94 24.66
C ASN A 112 6.00 -50.43 26.12
N GLU A 113 5.03 -50.12 26.98
CA GLU A 113 4.94 -50.70 28.33
C GLU A 113 4.72 -52.22 28.29
N GLU A 114 3.84 -52.70 27.40
CA GLU A 114 3.61 -54.13 27.21
C GLU A 114 4.88 -54.84 26.71
N VAL A 115 5.57 -54.28 25.71
CA VAL A 115 6.85 -54.79 25.21
C VAL A 115 7.90 -54.83 26.32
N MET A 116 7.99 -53.81 27.17
CA MET A 116 8.90 -53.81 28.32
C MET A 116 8.57 -54.89 29.34
N GLY A 117 7.30 -55.18 29.56
CA GLY A 117 6.86 -56.32 30.39
C GLY A 117 7.37 -57.65 29.83
N ILE A 118 7.13 -57.90 28.53
CA ILE A 118 7.57 -59.12 27.84
C ILE A 118 9.10 -59.27 27.89
N PHE A 119 9.86 -58.19 27.71
CA PHE A 119 11.32 -58.26 27.78
C PHE A 119 11.85 -58.60 29.17
N ARG A 120 11.22 -58.08 30.23
CA ARG A 120 11.60 -58.45 31.61
C ARG A 120 11.39 -59.94 31.87
N GLU A 121 10.24 -60.48 31.46
CA GLU A 121 9.96 -61.91 31.56
C GLU A 121 10.97 -62.74 30.75
N LEU A 122 11.32 -62.30 29.54
CA LEU A 122 12.28 -63.00 28.69
C LEU A 122 13.71 -63.00 29.28
N ILE A 123 14.13 -61.91 29.93
CA ILE A 123 15.41 -61.83 30.62
C ILE A 123 15.43 -62.80 31.81
N GLU A 124 14.34 -62.87 32.58
CA GLU A 124 14.20 -63.78 33.71
C GLU A 124 14.24 -65.26 33.27
N GLU A 125 13.48 -65.62 32.23
CA GLU A 125 13.48 -66.97 31.65
C GLU A 125 14.84 -67.36 31.06
N ASN A 126 15.55 -66.41 30.44
CA ASN A 126 16.88 -66.65 29.90
C ASN A 126 17.88 -66.95 31.03
N ALA A 127 17.82 -66.23 32.15
CA ALA A 127 18.65 -66.49 33.34
C ALA A 127 18.34 -67.85 33.98
N ASN A 128 17.05 -68.22 34.08
CA ASN A 128 16.65 -69.55 34.56
C ASN A 128 17.18 -70.68 33.67
N THR A 129 17.16 -70.45 32.35
CA THR A 129 17.68 -71.44 31.39
C THR A 129 19.20 -71.56 31.46
N GLU A 130 19.92 -70.46 31.66
CA GLU A 130 21.37 -70.46 31.88
C GLU A 130 21.75 -71.29 33.10
N ASN A 131 21.04 -71.11 34.23
CA ASN A 131 21.22 -71.92 35.44
C ASN A 131 20.99 -73.42 35.18
N CYS A 132 19.94 -73.79 34.42
CA CYS A 132 19.69 -75.18 34.05
C CYS A 132 20.83 -75.77 33.21
N ILE A 133 21.40 -75.00 32.29
CA ILE A 133 22.52 -75.45 31.44
C ILE A 133 23.77 -75.65 32.29
N GLU A 134 24.03 -74.78 33.26
CA GLU A 134 25.14 -74.94 34.20
C GLU A 134 24.98 -76.22 35.04
N GLU A 135 23.78 -76.50 35.55
CA GLU A 135 23.50 -77.74 36.29
C GLU A 135 23.71 -78.99 35.41
N ILE A 136 23.24 -78.97 34.16
CA ILE A 136 23.46 -80.05 33.19
C ILE A 136 24.96 -80.23 32.91
N ALA A 137 25.72 -79.14 32.84
CA ALA A 137 27.18 -79.17 32.67
C ALA A 137 27.86 -79.91 33.82
N VAL A 138 27.51 -79.56 35.06
CA VAL A 138 28.06 -80.20 36.27
C VAL A 138 27.74 -81.69 36.28
N ASN A 139 26.47 -82.07 36.12
CA ASN A 139 26.03 -83.48 36.14
C ASN A 139 26.70 -84.31 35.03
N THR A 140 26.91 -83.72 33.85
CA THR A 140 27.58 -84.40 32.73
C THR A 140 29.07 -84.61 33.01
N MET A 141 29.75 -83.62 33.62
CA MET A 141 31.14 -83.76 34.04
C MET A 141 31.32 -84.83 35.13
N GLU A 142 30.41 -84.91 36.10
CA GLU A 142 30.43 -85.96 37.13
C GLU A 142 30.23 -87.35 36.52
N THR A 143 29.33 -87.49 35.55
CA THR A 143 29.11 -88.73 34.81
C THR A 143 30.36 -89.13 34.02
N ASN A 144 31.02 -88.17 33.37
CA ASN A 144 32.28 -88.41 32.64
C ASN A 144 33.36 -88.95 33.58
N ARG A 145 33.54 -88.30 34.75
CA ARG A 145 34.49 -88.74 35.77
C ARG A 145 34.17 -90.14 36.29
N SER A 146 32.89 -90.42 36.58
CA SER A 146 32.45 -91.74 37.05
C SER A 146 32.74 -92.83 36.01
N THR A 147 32.59 -92.52 34.73
CA THR A 147 32.90 -93.44 33.63
C THR A 147 34.39 -93.79 33.59
N GLN A 148 35.27 -92.80 33.78
CA GLN A 148 36.71 -93.02 33.87
C GLN A 148 37.10 -93.86 35.10
N GLU A 149 36.46 -93.63 36.24
CA GLU A 149 36.67 -94.42 37.45
C GLU A 149 36.24 -95.89 37.25
N ILE A 150 35.11 -96.13 36.59
CA ILE A 150 34.66 -97.49 36.26
C ILE A 150 35.64 -98.16 35.29
N GLN A 151 36.14 -97.44 34.28
CA GLN A 151 37.12 -98.00 33.35
C GLN A 151 38.38 -98.49 34.09
N GLN A 152 38.88 -97.73 35.06
CA GLN A 152 40.00 -98.15 35.92
C GLN A 152 39.68 -99.42 36.73
N ALA A 153 38.44 -99.53 37.25
CA ALA A 153 37.99 -100.72 37.95
C ALA A 153 37.92 -101.96 37.03
N ILE A 154 37.46 -101.78 35.78
CA ILE A 154 37.43 -102.84 34.77
C ILE A 154 38.84 -103.31 34.42
N ASP A 155 39.80 -102.39 34.26
CA ASP A 155 41.20 -102.73 34.01
C ASP A 155 41.80 -103.54 35.18
N MET A 156 41.43 -103.18 36.41
CA MET A 156 41.80 -103.92 37.62
C MET A 156 41.19 -105.33 37.65
N ILE A 157 39.90 -105.47 37.32
CA ILE A 157 39.23 -106.78 37.25
C ILE A 157 39.89 -107.67 36.20
N ASN A 158 40.18 -107.14 35.01
CA ASN A 158 40.90 -107.86 33.95
C ASN A 158 42.29 -108.33 34.41
N SER A 159 43.01 -107.49 35.15
CA SER A 159 44.31 -107.82 35.74
C SER A 159 44.20 -108.95 36.79
N ILE A 160 43.19 -108.87 37.68
CA ILE A 160 42.92 -109.90 38.69
C ILE A 160 42.54 -111.23 38.02
N ALA A 161 41.59 -111.20 37.08
CA ALA A 161 41.15 -112.38 36.33
C ALA A 161 42.32 -113.07 35.62
N SER A 162 43.21 -112.30 34.99
CA SER A 162 44.43 -112.82 34.35
C SER A 162 45.39 -113.49 35.35
N LYS A 163 45.62 -112.87 36.51
CA LYS A 163 46.44 -113.45 37.59
C LYS A 163 45.82 -114.72 38.18
N THR A 164 44.51 -114.72 38.41
CA THR A 164 43.77 -115.88 38.93
C THR A 164 43.78 -117.04 37.94
N ASN A 165 43.64 -116.77 36.63
CA ASN A 165 43.77 -117.78 35.59
C ASN A 165 45.17 -118.41 35.56
N LEU A 166 46.23 -117.61 35.72
CA LEU A 166 47.62 -118.11 35.83
C LEU A 166 47.84 -118.94 37.11
N LEU A 167 47.32 -118.49 38.25
CA LEU A 167 47.41 -119.22 39.53
C LEU A 167 46.69 -120.56 39.45
N SER A 168 45.48 -120.57 38.90
CA SER A 168 44.70 -121.79 38.67
C SER A 168 45.40 -122.73 37.68
N LEU A 169 45.99 -122.22 36.60
CA LEU A 169 46.78 -123.02 35.67
C LEU A 169 47.94 -123.73 36.39
N ASN A 170 48.69 -122.99 37.22
CA ASN A 170 49.77 -123.57 38.03
C ASN A 170 49.23 -124.63 39.02
N ALA A 171 48.09 -124.38 39.65
CA ALA A 171 47.43 -125.33 40.55
C ALA A 171 46.93 -126.59 39.82
N SER A 172 46.37 -126.46 38.61
CA SER A 172 45.98 -127.60 37.76
C SER A 172 47.18 -128.45 37.35
N ILE A 173 48.32 -127.83 37.04
CA ILE A 173 49.58 -128.52 36.73
C ILE A 173 50.08 -129.32 37.95
N GLU A 174 50.08 -128.70 39.14
CA GLU A 174 50.57 -129.36 40.36
C GLU A 174 49.61 -130.47 40.83
N ALA A 175 48.29 -130.29 40.65
CA ALA A 175 47.29 -131.33 40.91
C ALA A 175 47.44 -132.54 39.98
N ALA A 176 47.79 -132.34 38.70
CA ALA A 176 48.13 -133.42 37.78
C ALA A 176 49.42 -134.17 38.20
N ARG A 177 50.36 -133.45 38.82
CA ARG A 177 51.64 -133.98 39.32
C ARG A 177 51.47 -134.87 40.56
N ALA A 178 50.48 -134.60 41.41
CA ALA A 178 50.16 -135.36 42.63
C ALA A 178 49.40 -136.69 42.39
N GLY A 179 49.07 -137.04 41.14
CA GLY A 179 48.46 -138.34 40.79
C GLY A 179 47.06 -138.55 41.39
N GLU A 180 46.77 -139.76 41.90
CA GLU A 180 45.45 -140.12 42.48
C GLU A 180 45.04 -139.22 43.66
N ALA A 181 45.99 -138.70 44.46
CA ALA A 181 45.70 -137.80 45.58
C ALA A 181 45.29 -136.38 45.15
N GLY A 182 45.60 -135.98 43.91
CA GLY A 182 45.36 -134.62 43.37
C GLY A 182 44.06 -134.46 42.59
N LYS A 183 43.30 -135.54 42.32
CA LYS A 183 42.09 -135.50 41.47
C LYS A 183 41.04 -134.47 41.94
N GLY A 184 40.78 -134.37 43.24
CA GLY A 184 39.85 -133.37 43.78
C GLY A 184 40.34 -131.93 43.59
N PHE A 185 41.65 -131.71 43.76
CA PHE A 185 42.28 -130.40 43.54
C PHE A 185 42.30 -129.98 42.06
N ALA A 186 42.47 -130.94 41.14
CA ALA A 186 42.47 -130.66 39.69
C ALA A 186 41.11 -130.14 39.21
N VAL A 187 40.01 -130.69 39.74
CA VAL A 187 38.64 -130.22 39.44
C VAL A 187 38.44 -128.79 39.93
N VAL A 188 38.84 -128.50 41.18
CA VAL A 188 38.72 -127.15 41.75
C VAL A 188 39.57 -126.13 40.98
N ALA A 189 40.80 -126.50 40.61
CA ALA A 189 41.67 -125.62 39.83
C ALA A 189 41.09 -125.36 38.43
N GLY A 190 40.54 -126.36 37.75
CA GLY A 190 39.84 -126.20 36.47
C GLY A 190 38.62 -125.28 36.57
N GLU A 191 37.84 -125.39 37.64
CA GLU A 191 36.68 -124.53 37.91
C GLU A 191 37.10 -123.07 38.15
N ILE A 192 38.15 -122.83 38.95
CA ILE A 192 38.72 -121.49 39.15
C ILE A 192 39.22 -120.90 37.83
N ARG A 193 39.79 -121.73 36.95
CA ARG A 193 40.26 -121.29 35.62
C ARG A 193 39.09 -120.81 34.77
N ALA A 194 38.02 -121.61 34.71
CA ALA A 194 36.82 -121.28 33.96
C ALA A 194 36.18 -119.99 34.49
N LEU A 195 36.09 -119.82 35.82
CA LEU A 195 35.58 -118.61 36.46
C LEU A 195 36.47 -117.37 36.19
N ALA A 196 37.79 -117.52 36.19
CA ALA A 196 38.72 -116.44 35.87
C ALA A 196 38.60 -116.01 34.40
N GLU A 197 38.51 -116.96 33.47
CA GLU A 197 38.28 -116.66 32.05
C GLU A 197 36.90 -116.03 31.80
N GLN A 198 35.86 -116.50 32.49
CA GLN A 198 34.53 -115.90 32.45
C GLN A 198 34.55 -114.47 33.01
N SER A 199 35.26 -114.22 34.11
CA SER A 199 35.42 -112.87 34.69
C SER A 199 36.12 -111.91 33.74
N ARG A 200 37.17 -112.37 33.05
CA ARG A 200 37.87 -111.61 32.01
C ARG A 200 36.93 -111.25 30.86
N LYS A 201 36.20 -112.23 30.33
CA LYS A 201 35.24 -111.99 29.24
C LYS A 201 34.13 -111.00 29.65
N SER A 202 33.59 -111.13 30.86
CA SER A 202 32.60 -110.18 31.39
C SER A 202 33.18 -108.78 31.59
N ALA A 203 34.41 -108.66 32.08
CA ALA A 203 35.10 -107.37 32.20
C ALA A 203 35.40 -106.73 30.83
N GLU A 204 35.78 -107.51 29.81
CA GLU A 204 35.93 -107.04 28.43
C GLU A 204 34.59 -106.54 27.83
N GLU A 205 33.49 -107.25 28.09
CA GLU A 205 32.14 -106.83 27.66
C GLU A 205 31.70 -105.54 28.35
N ILE A 206 31.90 -105.41 29.67
CA ILE A 206 31.61 -104.17 30.40
C ILE A 206 32.52 -103.03 29.92
N GLY A 207 33.80 -103.29 29.67
CA GLY A 207 34.74 -102.31 29.14
C GLY A 207 34.29 -101.69 27.82
N LYS A 208 33.71 -102.48 26.91
CA LYS A 208 33.11 -101.94 25.67
C LYS A 208 31.93 -101.01 25.95
N ILE A 209 31.05 -101.38 26.88
CA ILE A 209 29.90 -100.54 27.27
C ILE A 209 30.39 -99.22 27.89
N ILE A 210 31.44 -99.26 28.70
CA ILE A 210 32.03 -98.08 29.35
C ILE A 210 32.74 -97.18 28.34
N ALA A 211 33.48 -97.74 27.38
CA ALA A 211 34.08 -96.96 26.29
C ALA A 211 33.02 -96.25 25.43
N ASP A 212 31.93 -96.95 25.08
CA ASP A 212 30.79 -96.33 24.38
C ASP A 212 30.13 -95.21 25.21
N LEU A 213 30.07 -95.38 26.54
CA LEU A 213 29.50 -94.39 27.45
C LEU A 213 30.42 -93.17 27.63
N GLU A 214 31.74 -93.38 27.63
CA GLU A 214 32.76 -92.33 27.65
C GLU A 214 32.70 -91.47 26.38
N GLU A 215 32.63 -92.10 25.21
CA GLU A 215 32.49 -91.39 23.93
C GLU A 215 31.22 -90.52 23.93
N LYS A 216 30.07 -91.09 24.34
CA LYS A 216 28.80 -90.35 24.43
C LYS A 216 28.88 -89.22 25.46
N SER A 217 29.52 -89.44 26.60
CA SER A 217 29.70 -88.41 27.65
C SER A 217 30.57 -87.25 27.15
N ASN A 218 31.69 -87.55 26.49
CA ASN A 218 32.57 -86.53 25.89
C ASN A 218 31.83 -85.69 24.84
N LYS A 219 30.99 -86.34 24.02
CA LYS A 219 30.12 -85.64 23.06
C LYS A 219 29.12 -84.73 23.77
N SER A 220 28.50 -85.17 24.87
CA SER A 220 27.62 -84.33 25.69
C SER A 220 28.34 -83.11 26.26
N VAL A 221 29.57 -83.26 26.79
CA VAL A 221 30.39 -82.12 27.26
C VAL A 221 30.65 -81.11 26.14
N SER A 222 30.98 -81.57 24.93
CA SER A 222 31.16 -80.68 23.78
C SER A 222 29.88 -79.95 23.39
N ASN A 223 28.73 -80.64 23.40
CA ASN A 223 27.44 -80.04 23.10
C ASN A 223 27.06 -78.96 24.11
N ILE A 224 27.29 -79.20 25.40
CA ILE A 224 27.01 -78.22 26.46
C ILE A 224 27.84 -76.95 26.29
N LYS A 225 29.13 -77.07 25.94
CA LYS A 225 29.97 -75.89 25.63
C LYS A 225 29.44 -75.07 24.46
N MET A 226 28.95 -75.74 23.40
CA MET A 226 28.33 -75.05 22.27
C MET A 226 27.04 -74.32 22.69
N VAL A 227 26.22 -74.95 23.52
CA VAL A 227 24.99 -74.36 24.06
C VAL A 227 25.31 -73.15 24.95
N GLN A 228 26.29 -73.24 25.86
CA GLN A 228 26.74 -72.11 26.69
C GLN A 228 27.18 -70.91 25.84
N GLY A 229 27.99 -71.14 24.80
CA GLY A 229 28.41 -70.07 23.90
C GLY A 229 27.27 -69.46 23.08
N ALA A 230 26.22 -70.23 22.78
CA ALA A 230 25.01 -69.71 22.14
C ALA A 230 24.18 -68.85 23.12
N PHE A 231 24.05 -69.29 24.37
CA PHE A 231 23.34 -68.55 25.42
C PHE A 231 24.01 -67.22 25.76
N GLN A 232 25.34 -67.18 25.83
CA GLN A 232 26.05 -65.92 26.08
C GLN A 232 25.75 -64.87 25.00
N LYS A 233 25.73 -65.27 23.72
CA LYS A 233 25.35 -64.38 22.61
C LYS A 233 23.87 -63.96 22.68
N GLN A 234 23.01 -64.84 23.15
CA GLN A 234 21.59 -64.55 23.36
C GLN A 234 21.41 -63.50 24.45
N THR A 235 22.12 -63.62 25.58
CA THR A 235 22.12 -62.63 26.67
C THR A 235 22.59 -61.25 26.19
N GLU A 236 23.71 -61.19 25.46
CA GLU A 236 24.20 -59.93 24.85
C GLU A 236 23.15 -59.29 23.91
N SER A 237 22.43 -60.10 23.14
CA SER A 237 21.38 -59.62 22.23
C SER A 237 20.16 -59.09 22.98
N LEU A 238 19.80 -59.71 24.11
CA LEU A 238 18.71 -59.26 24.97
C LEU A 238 19.04 -57.91 25.63
N GLU A 239 20.26 -57.75 26.15
CA GLU A 239 20.72 -56.46 26.73
C GLU A 239 20.69 -55.32 25.70
N GLN A 240 21.15 -55.59 24.47
CA GLN A 240 21.06 -54.61 23.38
C GLN A 240 19.61 -54.22 23.08
N THR A 241 18.71 -55.20 23.08
CA THR A 241 17.30 -54.96 22.78
C THR A 241 16.61 -54.17 23.88
N ASP A 242 16.89 -54.46 25.16
CA ASP A 242 16.40 -53.68 26.30
C ASP A 242 16.81 -52.20 26.17
N SER A 243 18.07 -51.94 25.84
CA SER A 243 18.54 -50.57 25.59
C SER A 243 17.80 -49.89 24.42
N MET A 244 17.49 -50.61 23.34
CA MET A 244 16.74 -50.06 22.20
C MET A 244 15.30 -49.71 22.59
N VAL A 245 14.63 -50.56 23.36
CA VAL A 245 13.26 -50.29 23.82
C VAL A 245 13.24 -49.06 24.75
N GLY A 246 14.26 -48.90 25.60
CA GLY A 246 14.44 -47.68 26.40
C GLY A 246 14.58 -46.40 25.56
N GLN A 247 15.32 -46.46 24.44
CA GLN A 247 15.44 -45.34 23.51
C GLN A 247 14.11 -45.02 22.81
N VAL A 248 13.38 -46.04 22.37
CA VAL A 248 12.03 -45.89 21.77
C VAL A 248 11.09 -45.20 22.76
N ASN A 249 11.12 -45.57 24.03
CA ASN A 249 10.33 -44.92 25.07
C ASN A 249 10.60 -43.41 25.18
N GLY A 250 11.88 -43.03 25.13
CA GLY A 250 12.30 -41.62 25.17
C GLY A 250 11.85 -40.83 23.95
N LEU A 251 11.90 -41.45 22.75
CA LEU A 251 11.41 -40.84 21.52
C LEU A 251 9.89 -40.62 21.55
N ILE A 252 9.12 -41.59 22.07
CA ILE A 252 7.67 -41.47 22.22
C ILE A 252 7.31 -40.30 23.15
N HIS A 253 8.01 -40.17 24.29
CA HIS A 253 7.84 -39.03 25.19
C HIS A 253 8.16 -37.68 24.51
N GLY A 254 9.22 -37.65 23.69
CA GLY A 254 9.55 -36.47 22.89
C GLY A 254 8.45 -36.09 21.91
N VAL A 255 7.84 -37.07 21.24
CA VAL A 255 6.67 -36.84 20.36
C VAL A 255 5.49 -36.29 21.16
N ALA A 256 5.17 -36.88 22.32
CA ALA A 256 4.08 -36.43 23.19
C ALA A 256 4.25 -34.95 23.60
N GLU A 257 5.47 -34.52 23.93
CA GLU A 257 5.75 -33.13 24.26
C GLU A 257 5.54 -32.21 23.05
N LYS A 258 5.97 -32.62 21.85
CA LYS A 258 5.77 -31.85 20.63
C LYS A 258 4.30 -31.73 20.24
N VAL A 259 3.50 -32.78 20.44
CA VAL A 259 2.04 -32.72 20.23
C VAL A 259 1.41 -31.64 21.12
N LYS A 260 1.77 -31.60 22.42
CA LYS A 260 1.30 -30.54 23.34
C LYS A 260 1.74 -29.13 22.92
N GLN A 261 2.95 -28.97 22.39
CA GLN A 261 3.41 -27.68 21.87
C GLN A 261 2.61 -27.25 20.63
N ILE A 262 2.29 -28.16 19.72
CA ILE A 262 1.46 -27.87 18.54
C ILE A 262 0.03 -27.51 18.97
N GLU A 263 -0.53 -28.19 19.97
CA GLU A 263 -1.84 -27.86 20.55
C GLU A 263 -1.86 -26.42 21.10
N ALA A 264 -0.86 -26.05 21.89
CA ALA A 264 -0.73 -24.70 22.45
C ALA A 264 -0.65 -23.63 21.34
N ASN A 265 0.17 -23.86 20.31
CA ASN A 265 0.30 -22.95 19.17
C ASN A 265 -1.02 -22.85 18.37
N THR A 266 -1.73 -23.97 18.19
CA THR A 266 -3.03 -24.00 17.48
C THR A 266 -4.06 -23.16 18.23
N ASN A 267 -4.08 -23.24 19.57
CA ASN A 267 -4.94 -22.43 20.42
C ASN A 267 -4.59 -20.93 20.36
N GLU A 268 -3.30 -20.59 20.31
CA GLU A 268 -2.83 -19.21 20.13
C GLU A 268 -3.23 -18.65 18.77
N LEU A 269 -2.98 -19.39 17.69
CA LEU A 269 -3.40 -19.02 16.33
C LEU A 269 -4.92 -18.80 16.25
N ASN A 270 -5.72 -19.60 16.96
CA ASN A 270 -7.17 -19.40 17.00
C ASN A 270 -7.56 -18.08 17.69
N LYS A 271 -6.85 -17.69 18.77
CA LYS A 271 -7.03 -16.39 19.43
C LYS A 271 -6.65 -15.23 18.52
N GLU A 272 -5.50 -15.31 17.85
CA GLU A 272 -5.05 -14.30 16.89
C GLU A 272 -6.03 -14.16 15.72
N LYS A 273 -6.49 -15.29 15.16
CA LYS A 273 -7.53 -15.31 14.12
C LYS A 273 -8.82 -14.62 14.58
N ASN A 274 -9.27 -14.86 15.81
CA ASN A 274 -10.45 -14.17 16.37
C ASN A 274 -10.20 -12.66 16.56
N PHE A 275 -9.00 -12.26 16.97
CA PHE A 275 -8.62 -10.86 17.07
C PHE A 275 -8.65 -10.15 15.70
N ILE A 276 -8.19 -10.83 14.64
CA ILE A 276 -8.30 -10.31 13.26
C ILE A 276 -9.76 -10.09 12.89
N ILE A 277 -10.66 -11.04 13.18
CA ILE A 277 -12.11 -10.88 12.90
C ILE A 277 -12.68 -9.66 13.61
N GLN A 278 -12.37 -9.46 14.90
CA GLN A 278 -12.81 -8.29 15.67
C GLN A 278 -12.30 -6.95 15.09
N ASN A 279 -11.05 -6.94 14.62
CA ASN A 279 -10.49 -5.76 13.95
C ASN A 279 -11.19 -5.50 12.61
N MET A 280 -11.56 -6.53 11.85
CA MET A 280 -12.30 -6.37 10.60
C MET A 280 -13.70 -5.80 10.84
N GLU A 281 -14.42 -6.26 11.86
CA GLU A 281 -15.72 -5.67 12.26
C GLU A 281 -15.56 -4.19 12.68
N SER A 282 -14.46 -3.87 13.37
CA SER A 282 -14.16 -2.49 13.77
C SER A 282 -13.84 -1.60 12.56
N LEU A 283 -13.11 -2.13 11.56
CA LEU A 283 -12.84 -1.43 10.30
C LEU A 283 -14.10 -1.22 9.47
N GLU A 284 -15.03 -2.18 9.44
CA GLU A 284 -16.31 -2.03 8.76
C GLU A 284 -17.15 -0.92 9.41
N LYS A 285 -17.25 -0.90 10.75
CA LYS A 285 -17.91 0.20 11.49
C LYS A 285 -17.23 1.55 11.24
N LEU A 286 -15.90 1.57 11.20
CA LEU A 286 -15.15 2.80 10.90
C LEU A 286 -15.45 3.28 9.47
N SER A 287 -15.55 2.36 8.52
CA SER A 287 -15.94 2.67 7.14
C SER A 287 -17.34 3.28 7.08
N ASP A 288 -18.33 2.68 7.75
CA ASP A 288 -19.69 3.24 7.79
C ASP A 288 -19.75 4.62 8.49
N SER A 289 -18.96 4.78 9.56
CA SER A 289 -18.83 6.05 10.27
C SER A 289 -18.21 7.12 9.37
N ASN A 290 -17.18 6.79 8.60
CA ASN A 290 -16.54 7.70 7.64
C ASN A 290 -17.53 8.14 6.56
N TYR A 291 -18.29 7.20 5.99
CA TYR A 291 -19.32 7.51 4.99
C TYR A 291 -20.40 8.45 5.56
N SER A 292 -20.85 8.19 6.79
CA SER A 292 -21.83 9.05 7.47
C SER A 292 -21.26 10.45 7.75
N ALA A 293 -19.98 10.54 8.13
CA ALA A 293 -19.30 11.80 8.35
C ALA A 293 -19.15 12.61 7.05
N THR A 294 -18.74 11.98 5.95
CA THR A 294 -18.62 12.64 4.65
C THR A 294 -19.96 13.12 4.12
N GLU A 295 -21.03 12.33 4.24
CA GLU A 295 -22.39 12.76 3.87
C GLU A 295 -22.86 13.99 4.67
N ASN A 296 -22.62 14.01 5.98
CA ASN A 296 -22.94 15.18 6.82
C ASN A 296 -22.16 16.42 6.39
N ILE A 297 -20.87 16.23 6.07
CA ILE A 297 -20.01 17.30 5.56
C ILE A 297 -20.56 17.85 4.24
N VAL A 298 -20.87 16.98 3.26
CA VAL A 298 -21.47 17.36 1.97
C VAL A 298 -22.77 18.15 2.18
N PHE A 299 -23.65 17.67 3.06
CA PHE A 299 -24.91 18.35 3.37
C PHE A 299 -24.69 19.78 3.87
N ARG A 300 -23.76 19.98 4.82
CA ARG A 300 -23.42 21.32 5.33
C ARG A 300 -22.82 22.21 4.24
N PHE A 301 -21.94 21.65 3.41
CA PHE A 301 -21.29 22.41 2.33
C PHE A 301 -22.27 22.88 1.27
N ARG A 302 -23.29 22.09 0.91
CA ARG A 302 -24.33 22.52 -0.05
C ARG A 302 -24.97 23.85 0.36
N SER A 303 -25.25 24.03 1.66
CA SER A 303 -25.79 25.31 2.16
C SER A 303 -24.80 26.46 2.07
N ILE A 304 -23.51 26.22 2.35
CA ILE A 304 -22.46 27.25 2.27
C ILE A 304 -22.23 27.67 0.80
N VAL A 305 -22.17 26.72 -0.13
CA VAL A 305 -22.08 27.02 -1.58
C VAL A 305 -23.26 27.88 -2.02
N SER A 306 -24.48 27.50 -1.66
CA SER A 306 -25.69 28.26 -2.01
C SER A 306 -25.61 29.71 -1.50
N ASN A 307 -25.15 29.90 -0.26
CA ASN A 307 -24.96 31.23 0.31
C ASN A 307 -23.86 32.03 -0.42
N ALA A 308 -22.72 31.42 -0.72
CA ALA A 308 -21.62 32.07 -1.43
C ALA A 308 -22.02 32.48 -2.85
N LEU A 309 -22.69 31.60 -3.60
CA LEU A 309 -23.27 31.92 -4.91
C LEU A 309 -24.33 33.03 -4.82
N GLY A 310 -25.16 33.00 -3.78
CA GLY A 310 -26.14 34.04 -3.50
C GLY A 310 -25.50 35.42 -3.24
N ILE A 311 -24.41 35.46 -2.48
CA ILE A 311 -23.61 36.68 -2.25
C ILE A 311 -23.03 37.18 -3.56
N GLY A 312 -22.37 36.30 -4.34
CA GLY A 312 -21.80 36.66 -5.64
C GLY A 312 -22.85 37.22 -6.61
N LYS A 313 -23.99 36.55 -6.76
CA LYS A 313 -25.08 37.01 -7.65
C LYS A 313 -25.62 38.37 -7.23
N LYS A 314 -25.89 38.59 -5.94
CA LYS A 314 -26.37 39.88 -5.42
C LYS A 314 -25.31 40.97 -5.58
N SER A 315 -24.05 40.67 -5.30
CA SER A 315 -22.93 41.60 -5.46
C SER A 315 -22.76 42.05 -6.92
N LEU A 316 -22.89 41.13 -7.87
CA LEU A 316 -22.87 41.45 -9.31
C LEU A 316 -24.07 42.30 -9.74
N GLN A 317 -25.27 42.06 -9.19
CA GLN A 317 -26.43 42.93 -9.42
C GLN A 317 -26.18 44.35 -8.89
N ILE A 318 -25.59 44.48 -7.69
CA ILE A 318 -25.22 45.78 -7.12
C ILE A 318 -24.12 46.43 -7.95
N THR A 319 -23.20 45.66 -8.54
CA THR A 319 -22.17 46.17 -9.48
C THR A 319 -22.80 46.84 -10.69
N ASN A 320 -23.80 46.21 -11.31
CA ASN A 320 -24.51 46.80 -12.46
C ASN A 320 -25.19 48.13 -12.07
N ILE A 321 -25.87 48.16 -10.91
CA ILE A 321 -26.51 49.39 -10.40
C ILE A 321 -25.46 50.47 -10.13
N HIS A 322 -24.33 50.10 -9.51
CA HIS A 322 -23.22 51.01 -9.25
C HIS A 322 -22.69 51.62 -10.55
N ASP A 323 -22.47 50.80 -11.59
CA ASP A 323 -21.94 51.25 -12.88
C ASP A 323 -22.93 52.16 -13.62
N GLU A 324 -24.23 51.85 -13.58
CA GLU A 324 -25.28 52.73 -14.10
C GLU A 324 -25.31 54.07 -13.37
N MET A 325 -25.26 54.05 -12.03
CA MET A 325 -25.21 55.28 -11.22
C MET A 325 -23.95 56.10 -11.50
N LYS A 326 -22.79 55.46 -11.64
CA LYS A 326 -21.52 56.12 -11.99
C LYS A 326 -21.60 56.77 -13.38
N LYS A 327 -22.22 56.09 -14.35
CA LYS A 327 -22.48 56.64 -15.69
C LYS A 327 -23.38 57.88 -15.63
N ILE A 328 -24.50 57.81 -14.90
CA ILE A 328 -25.40 58.97 -14.74
C ILE A 328 -24.70 60.16 -14.08
N CYS A 329 -23.86 59.92 -13.07
CA CYS A 329 -23.11 60.98 -12.39
C CYS A 329 -22.03 61.62 -13.28
N THR A 330 -21.39 60.83 -14.14
CA THR A 330 -20.34 61.29 -15.07
C THR A 330 -20.91 61.97 -16.33
N GLU A 331 -22.06 61.52 -16.84
CA GLU A 331 -22.76 62.17 -17.96
C GLU A 331 -23.37 63.53 -17.54
N ASN A 332 -23.82 63.67 -16.29
CA ASN A 332 -24.33 64.95 -15.77
C ASN A 332 -23.25 65.96 -15.36
N SER A 333 -22.00 65.54 -15.17
CA SER A 333 -20.87 66.45 -14.87
C SER A 333 -20.15 66.95 -16.13
N VAL A 334 -20.50 66.44 -17.32
CA VAL A 334 -19.93 66.87 -18.61
C VAL A 334 -21.02 67.47 -19.51
N HIS A 335 -21.53 68.64 -19.12
CA HIS A 335 -22.11 69.60 -20.09
C HIS A 335 -21.03 70.50 -20.70
N GLY A 336 -19.89 69.91 -21.10
CA GLY A 336 -18.80 70.67 -21.69
C GLY A 336 -17.50 69.90 -21.88
N ARG A 337 -17.48 69.00 -22.88
CA ARG A 337 -16.36 68.70 -23.81
C ARG A 337 -16.59 67.31 -24.38
N GLY A 338 -17.05 67.25 -25.63
CA GLY A 338 -17.00 66.02 -26.40
C GLY A 338 -15.55 65.52 -26.47
N ARG A 339 -15.32 64.29 -26.03
CA ARG A 339 -14.14 63.55 -26.48
C ARG A 339 -14.37 63.22 -27.96
N GLN A 340 -13.92 64.12 -28.83
CA GLN A 340 -13.71 63.85 -30.26
C GLN A 340 -12.77 62.64 -30.40
N GLY A 341 -13.02 61.82 -31.42
CA GLY A 341 -12.40 60.53 -31.66
C GLY A 341 -10.87 60.53 -31.56
N GLN A 342 -10.36 60.03 -30.43
CA GLN A 342 -9.03 59.46 -30.36
C GLN A 342 -9.05 58.11 -31.09
N GLU A 343 -8.05 57.87 -31.94
CA GLU A 343 -7.84 56.57 -32.55
C GLU A 343 -7.58 55.55 -31.44
N LYS A 344 -8.33 54.44 -31.44
CA LYS A 344 -8.22 53.41 -30.41
C LYS A 344 -6.85 52.75 -30.51
N GLU A 345 -6.23 52.50 -29.37
CA GLU A 345 -4.92 51.86 -29.34
C GLU A 345 -5.08 50.35 -29.56
N GLU A 346 -4.38 49.80 -30.56
CA GLU A 346 -4.40 48.37 -30.81
C GLU A 346 -3.53 47.59 -29.82
N LEU A 347 -4.02 46.43 -29.38
CA LEU A 347 -3.33 45.48 -28.53
C LEU A 347 -3.35 44.09 -29.18
N ASN A 348 -2.17 43.49 -29.32
CA ASN A 348 -2.01 42.11 -29.74
C ASN A 348 -1.97 41.22 -28.49
N VAL A 349 -2.98 40.36 -28.33
CA VAL A 349 -3.19 39.54 -27.14
C VAL A 349 -3.09 38.07 -27.49
N ALA A 350 -2.16 37.36 -26.88
CA ALA A 350 -1.97 35.94 -27.06
C ALA A 350 -2.81 35.11 -26.10
N TYR A 351 -3.34 33.99 -26.60
CA TYR A 351 -4.19 33.07 -25.85
C TYR A 351 -3.85 31.61 -26.20
N MET A 352 -4.20 30.68 -25.30
CA MET A 352 -4.20 29.24 -25.59
C MET A 352 -5.64 28.81 -25.90
N PRO A 353 -5.88 27.92 -26.89
CA PRO A 353 -7.24 27.61 -27.39
C PRO A 353 -8.04 26.73 -26.43
N ASN A 354 -8.39 27.27 -25.25
CA ASN A 354 -9.18 26.63 -24.21
C ASN A 354 -10.07 27.67 -23.49
N TYR A 355 -11.01 27.16 -22.69
CA TYR A 355 -11.95 28.00 -21.95
C TYR A 355 -11.25 28.98 -21.01
N GLY A 356 -10.27 28.51 -20.23
CA GLY A 356 -9.61 29.32 -19.21
C GLY A 356 -8.88 30.56 -19.76
N SER A 357 -8.28 30.44 -20.94
CA SER A 357 -7.59 31.56 -21.59
C SER A 357 -8.53 32.64 -22.12
N LEU A 358 -9.75 32.26 -22.46
CA LEU A 358 -10.68 33.10 -23.21
C LEU A 358 -11.88 33.59 -22.38
N CYS A 359 -12.17 32.95 -21.23
CA CYS A 359 -13.35 33.20 -20.42
C CYS A 359 -13.47 34.62 -19.86
N ALA A 360 -12.37 35.37 -19.75
CA ALA A 360 -12.39 36.78 -19.37
C ALA A 360 -12.23 37.71 -20.58
N VAL A 361 -11.28 37.45 -21.47
CA VAL A 361 -10.95 38.36 -22.57
C VAL A 361 -12.03 38.39 -23.66
N VAL A 362 -12.68 37.26 -23.97
CA VAL A 362 -13.73 37.23 -25.01
C VAL A 362 -14.97 38.01 -24.58
N PRO A 363 -15.52 37.83 -23.36
CA PRO A 363 -16.57 38.71 -22.87
C PRO A 363 -16.13 40.18 -22.79
N ALA A 364 -14.88 40.44 -22.40
CA ALA A 364 -14.34 41.80 -22.36
C ALA A 364 -14.38 42.49 -23.74
N ILE A 365 -14.05 41.75 -24.81
CA ILE A 365 -14.17 42.22 -26.20
C ILE A 365 -15.63 42.37 -26.63
N LYS A 366 -16.44 41.29 -26.50
CA LYS A 366 -17.82 41.25 -27.04
C LYS A 366 -18.76 42.27 -26.40
N LEU A 367 -18.48 42.70 -25.17
CA LEU A 367 -19.34 43.63 -24.40
C LEU A 367 -18.81 45.07 -24.35
N GLY A 368 -17.76 45.36 -25.11
CA GLY A 368 -17.28 46.73 -25.25
C GLY A 368 -16.35 47.19 -24.12
N TYR A 369 -15.83 46.31 -23.27
CA TYR A 369 -15.05 46.72 -22.09
C TYR A 369 -13.69 47.28 -22.48
N PHE A 370 -13.04 46.72 -23.50
CA PHE A 370 -11.79 47.29 -24.04
C PHE A 370 -12.04 48.65 -24.71
N GLU A 371 -13.16 48.80 -25.43
CA GLU A 371 -13.51 50.05 -26.10
C GLU A 371 -13.78 51.19 -25.11
N ARG A 372 -14.39 50.90 -23.95
CA ARG A 372 -14.56 51.88 -22.86
C ARG A 372 -13.22 52.40 -22.32
N GLU A 373 -12.22 51.54 -22.35
CA GLU A 373 -10.84 51.86 -22.00
C GLU A 373 -10.03 52.37 -23.20
N ASN A 374 -10.64 52.74 -24.33
CA ASN A 374 -9.96 53.20 -25.55
C ASN A 374 -8.91 52.21 -26.12
N LEU A 375 -9.19 50.91 -26.01
CA LEU A 375 -8.35 49.82 -26.52
C LEU A 375 -9.10 49.01 -27.59
N ASN A 376 -8.38 48.48 -28.57
CA ASN A 376 -8.87 47.51 -29.55
C ASN A 376 -8.01 46.24 -29.49
N VAL A 377 -8.61 45.07 -29.28
CA VAL A 377 -7.86 43.82 -29.04
C VAL A 377 -7.91 42.88 -30.24
N LYS A 378 -6.75 42.39 -30.66
CA LYS A 378 -6.58 41.31 -31.64
C LYS A 378 -6.05 40.06 -30.94
N LEU A 379 -6.74 38.93 -31.14
CA LEU A 379 -6.40 37.67 -30.48
C LEU A 379 -5.52 36.78 -31.37
N TYR A 380 -4.46 36.22 -30.79
CA TYR A 380 -3.51 35.32 -31.45
C TYR A 380 -3.37 34.00 -30.69
N ALA A 381 -3.62 32.87 -31.36
CA ALA A 381 -3.55 31.55 -30.74
C ALA A 381 -2.11 31.02 -30.70
N TYR A 382 -1.73 30.41 -29.58
CA TYR A 382 -0.45 29.71 -29.39
C TYR A 382 -0.68 28.38 -28.66
N ALA A 383 0.24 27.42 -28.84
CA ALA A 383 0.07 26.09 -28.27
C ALA A 383 0.37 26.04 -26.76
N ASN A 384 1.32 26.86 -26.29
CA ASN A 384 1.76 26.86 -24.90
C ASN A 384 2.32 28.23 -24.45
N GLY A 385 2.46 28.41 -23.14
CA GLY A 385 2.94 29.67 -22.56
C GLY A 385 4.38 30.05 -22.91
N LEU A 386 5.26 29.10 -23.25
CA LEU A 386 6.63 29.41 -23.66
C LEU A 386 6.67 30.05 -25.06
N GLU A 387 5.85 29.56 -25.99
CA GLU A 387 5.70 30.17 -27.31
C GLU A 387 5.14 31.58 -27.23
N ILE A 388 4.17 31.81 -26.32
CA ILE A 388 3.62 33.14 -26.05
C ILE A 388 4.72 34.09 -25.60
N ILE A 389 5.54 33.70 -24.62
CA ILE A 389 6.64 34.55 -24.13
C ILE A 389 7.65 34.85 -25.24
N LYS A 390 8.01 33.88 -26.07
CA LYS A 390 8.92 34.10 -27.22
C LYS A 390 8.32 35.10 -28.23
N ALA A 391 7.04 34.97 -28.56
CA ALA A 391 6.36 35.90 -29.46
C ALA A 391 6.29 37.33 -28.89
N MET A 392 6.15 37.46 -27.57
CA MET A 392 6.25 38.76 -26.89
C MET A 392 7.66 39.36 -26.99
N GLU A 393 8.71 38.55 -26.77
CA GLU A 393 10.12 38.96 -26.92
C GLU A 393 10.46 39.42 -28.36
N GLU A 394 9.78 38.85 -29.36
CA GLU A 394 9.86 39.26 -30.78
C GLU A 394 9.04 40.53 -31.10
N GLY A 395 8.29 41.08 -30.13
CA GLY A 395 7.46 42.27 -30.32
C GLY A 395 6.15 42.03 -31.07
N LYS A 396 5.71 40.78 -31.23
CA LYS A 396 4.46 40.43 -31.92
C LYS A 396 3.23 40.52 -31.02
N ILE A 397 3.43 40.39 -29.71
CA ILE A 397 2.37 40.27 -28.69
C ILE A 397 2.66 41.23 -27.53
N ASP A 398 1.65 41.97 -27.11
CA ASP A 398 1.72 42.91 -25.98
C ASP A 398 1.38 42.24 -24.65
N PHE A 399 0.30 41.43 -24.65
CA PHE A 399 -0.17 40.69 -23.47
C PHE A 399 -0.37 39.22 -23.81
N GLY A 400 -0.03 38.34 -22.88
CA GLY A 400 -0.20 36.89 -23.04
C GLY A 400 -0.94 36.26 -21.88
N TYR A 401 -1.78 35.27 -22.18
CA TYR A 401 -2.30 34.37 -21.15
C TYR A 401 -1.36 33.17 -20.96
N VAL A 402 -1.06 32.83 -19.71
CA VAL A 402 -0.20 31.69 -19.36
C VAL A 402 -0.78 30.86 -18.23
N GLY A 403 -0.58 29.54 -18.31
CA GLY A 403 -0.91 28.59 -17.23
C GLY A 403 0.25 28.36 -16.26
N ASN A 404 0.06 27.45 -15.30
CA ASN A 404 0.96 27.21 -14.17
C ASN A 404 2.45 27.13 -14.57
N GLY A 405 2.81 26.19 -15.44
CA GLY A 405 4.22 25.89 -15.75
C GLY A 405 5.03 27.04 -16.37
N ALA A 406 4.40 28.03 -17.00
CA ALA A 406 5.11 29.16 -17.61
C ALA A 406 5.54 30.24 -16.60
N HIS A 407 4.98 30.22 -15.38
CA HIS A 407 5.32 31.16 -14.32
C HIS A 407 6.79 31.07 -13.87
N LYS A 408 7.46 29.92 -14.07
CA LYS A 408 8.91 29.79 -13.88
C LYS A 408 9.72 30.82 -14.67
N PHE A 409 9.23 31.23 -15.85
CA PHE A 409 9.87 32.27 -16.65
C PHE A 409 9.61 33.68 -16.10
N CYS A 410 8.44 33.91 -15.48
CA CYS A 410 8.15 35.15 -14.77
C CYS A 410 9.06 35.32 -13.56
N ILE A 411 9.24 34.24 -12.78
CA ILE A 411 10.15 34.21 -11.62
C ILE A 411 11.60 34.48 -12.05
N LYS A 412 12.02 33.95 -13.21
CA LYS A 412 13.32 34.24 -13.84
C LYS A 412 13.40 35.64 -14.49
N GLY A 413 12.38 36.48 -14.35
CA GLY A 413 12.36 37.87 -14.79
C GLY A 413 12.10 38.10 -16.28
N ARG A 414 11.70 37.08 -17.05
CA ARG A 414 11.43 37.23 -18.49
C ARG A 414 10.08 37.91 -18.79
N ALA A 415 9.11 37.75 -17.90
CA ALA A 415 7.78 38.34 -18.00
C ALA A 415 7.27 38.76 -16.62
N TRP A 416 6.34 39.70 -16.57
CA TRP A 416 5.66 40.13 -15.35
C TRP A 416 4.17 39.80 -15.43
N ILE A 417 3.62 39.32 -14.31
CA ILE A 417 2.20 39.03 -14.14
C ILE A 417 1.44 40.33 -13.92
N VAL A 418 0.52 40.60 -14.84
CA VAL A 418 -0.34 41.78 -14.86
C VAL A 418 -1.60 41.56 -14.05
N ALA A 419 -2.22 40.38 -14.19
CA ALA A 419 -3.45 40.01 -13.50
C ALA A 419 -3.52 38.49 -13.27
N MET A 420 -3.93 38.07 -12.07
CA MET A 420 -4.31 36.68 -11.81
C MET A 420 -5.62 36.37 -12.53
N SER A 421 -5.73 35.21 -13.18
CA SER A 421 -6.94 34.81 -13.91
C SER A 421 -7.81 33.86 -13.10
N HIS A 422 -7.25 32.73 -12.67
CA HIS A 422 -7.96 31.67 -11.96
C HIS A 422 -6.99 30.68 -11.29
N LEU A 423 -7.55 29.83 -10.43
CA LEU A 423 -6.89 28.64 -9.90
C LEU A 423 -7.35 27.43 -10.72
N SER A 424 -6.44 26.74 -11.38
CA SER A 424 -6.80 25.58 -12.23
C SER A 424 -7.01 24.33 -11.38
N ASN A 425 -7.95 23.48 -11.79
CA ASN A 425 -8.11 22.09 -11.37
C ASN A 425 -8.06 21.11 -12.56
N ALA A 426 -7.44 21.53 -13.67
CA ALA A 426 -7.49 20.81 -14.95
C ALA A 426 -6.54 19.62 -15.03
N GLU A 427 -5.49 19.60 -14.20
CA GLU A 427 -4.46 18.57 -14.21
C GLU A 427 -4.84 17.36 -13.35
N ALA A 428 -4.71 16.16 -13.90
CA ALA A 428 -5.04 14.92 -13.21
C ALA A 428 -4.05 13.82 -13.51
N ILE A 429 -3.84 12.96 -12.51
CA ILE A 429 -3.27 11.63 -12.64
C ILE A 429 -4.42 10.65 -12.77
N ILE A 430 -4.50 9.95 -13.89
CA ILE A 430 -5.56 8.98 -14.18
C ILE A 430 -4.96 7.58 -14.14
N GLY A 431 -5.50 6.72 -13.28
CA GLY A 431 -5.17 5.30 -13.20
C GLY A 431 -6.15 4.43 -13.97
N SER A 432 -5.66 3.33 -14.54
CA SER A 432 -6.48 2.28 -15.15
C SER A 432 -6.86 1.24 -14.10
N ARG A 433 -8.18 1.08 -13.86
CA ARG A 433 -8.68 -0.01 -12.99
C ARG A 433 -8.38 -1.40 -13.56
N LYS A 434 -8.24 -1.53 -14.89
CA LYS A 434 -7.85 -2.78 -15.55
C LYS A 434 -6.40 -3.17 -15.26
N SER A 435 -5.54 -2.17 -15.07
CA SER A 435 -4.14 -2.37 -14.68
C SER A 435 -3.95 -2.32 -13.16
N GLU A 436 -5.04 -2.41 -12.38
CA GLU A 436 -5.05 -2.37 -10.92
C GLU A 436 -4.45 -1.08 -10.33
N VAL A 437 -4.53 0.04 -11.04
CA VAL A 437 -4.09 1.34 -10.53
C VAL A 437 -5.30 2.07 -9.93
N ARG A 438 -5.38 2.10 -8.60
CA ARG A 438 -6.48 2.74 -7.85
C ARG A 438 -6.01 3.92 -6.99
N THR A 439 -4.75 3.90 -6.61
CA THR A 439 -4.10 4.90 -5.75
C THR A 439 -2.74 5.27 -6.32
N VAL A 440 -2.14 6.35 -5.79
CA VAL A 440 -0.77 6.75 -6.16
C VAL A 440 0.25 5.67 -5.77
N ALA A 441 0.03 4.94 -4.67
CA ALA A 441 0.89 3.83 -4.24
C ALA A 441 0.95 2.69 -5.28
N ASP A 442 -0.13 2.49 -6.05
CA ASP A 442 -0.20 1.45 -7.08
C ASP A 442 0.62 1.78 -8.34
N LEU A 443 1.18 3.00 -8.44
CA LEU A 443 1.99 3.43 -9.59
C LEU A 443 3.35 2.71 -9.67
N LYS A 444 3.81 2.09 -8.58
CA LYS A 444 5.09 1.38 -8.56
C LYS A 444 5.12 0.26 -9.60
N GLY A 445 6.10 0.31 -10.50
CA GLY A 445 6.26 -0.66 -11.60
C GLY A 445 5.23 -0.53 -12.75
N LYS A 446 4.39 0.50 -12.75
CA LYS A 446 3.40 0.77 -13.82
C LYS A 446 3.97 1.68 -14.90
N ARG A 447 3.44 1.59 -16.12
CA ARG A 447 3.78 2.48 -17.26
C ARG A 447 2.95 3.75 -17.17
N ILE A 448 3.60 4.89 -17.00
CA ILE A 448 2.94 6.18 -16.76
C ILE A 448 3.23 7.12 -17.92
N GLY A 449 2.19 7.47 -18.68
CA GLY A 449 2.29 8.52 -19.70
C GLY A 449 2.48 9.89 -19.06
N ASN A 450 3.55 10.60 -19.44
CA ASN A 450 3.92 11.89 -18.87
C ASN A 450 4.19 12.92 -19.97
N VAL A 451 3.98 14.20 -19.66
CA VAL A 451 4.43 15.30 -20.50
C VAL A 451 5.58 16.01 -19.82
N GLU A 452 6.76 15.93 -20.41
CA GLU A 452 7.99 16.44 -19.80
C GLU A 452 7.90 17.96 -19.55
N ASN A 453 8.39 18.41 -18.39
CA ASN A 453 8.44 19.83 -18.00
C ASN A 453 7.06 20.55 -17.94
N SER A 454 5.97 19.78 -17.82
CA SER A 454 4.59 20.28 -17.73
C SER A 454 4.11 20.43 -16.28
N SER A 455 2.96 21.07 -16.09
CA SER A 455 2.30 21.15 -14.77
C SER A 455 1.74 19.81 -14.28
N SER A 456 1.35 18.91 -15.19
CA SER A 456 0.90 17.57 -14.81
C SER A 456 2.04 16.70 -14.30
N GLU A 457 3.27 16.89 -14.82
CA GLU A 457 4.47 16.25 -14.26
C GLU A 457 4.76 16.72 -12.84
N SER A 458 4.67 18.02 -12.55
CA SER A 458 4.84 18.53 -11.17
C SER A 458 3.93 17.82 -10.18
N ILE A 459 2.66 17.63 -10.54
CA ILE A 459 1.67 16.96 -9.68
C ILE A 459 2.02 15.48 -9.52
N LEU A 460 2.46 14.81 -10.59
CA LEU A 460 2.94 13.43 -10.53
C LEU A 460 4.13 13.29 -9.58
N ARG A 461 5.09 14.22 -9.63
CA ARG A 461 6.24 14.24 -8.70
C ARG A 461 5.78 14.40 -7.25
N ILE A 462 4.93 15.39 -6.97
CA ILE A 462 4.40 15.63 -5.62
C ILE A 462 3.62 14.41 -5.11
N ALA A 463 2.85 13.75 -5.98
CA ALA A 463 2.10 12.57 -5.63
C ALA A 463 3.03 11.43 -5.23
N LEU A 464 4.01 11.10 -6.07
CA LEU A 464 4.98 10.04 -5.81
C LEU A 464 5.81 10.33 -4.55
N GLU A 465 6.30 11.56 -4.38
CA GLU A 465 7.04 11.97 -3.17
C GLU A 465 6.20 11.83 -1.90
N THR A 466 4.90 12.12 -1.97
CA THR A 466 3.99 11.96 -0.82
C THR A 466 3.84 10.50 -0.41
N GLU A 467 3.91 9.58 -1.35
CA GLU A 467 3.92 8.12 -1.11
C GLU A 467 5.32 7.56 -0.85
N GLY A 468 6.35 8.40 -0.81
CA GLY A 468 7.74 7.97 -0.65
C GLY A 468 8.29 7.16 -1.83
N ILE A 469 7.72 7.34 -3.02
CA ILE A 469 8.15 6.69 -4.26
C ILE A 469 9.06 7.66 -5.02
N ALA A 470 10.28 7.25 -5.36
CA ALA A 470 11.15 8.08 -6.17
C ALA A 470 10.68 8.11 -7.64
N PHE A 471 10.88 9.24 -8.33
CA PHE A 471 10.40 9.42 -9.69
C PHE A 471 11.05 8.46 -10.71
N ASP A 472 12.23 7.93 -10.40
CA ASP A 472 12.95 6.91 -11.18
C ASP A 472 12.56 5.46 -10.84
N GLU A 473 11.81 5.23 -9.75
CA GLU A 473 11.23 3.92 -9.42
C GLU A 473 9.98 3.59 -10.23
N VAL A 474 9.47 4.55 -11.01
CA VAL A 474 8.30 4.39 -11.88
C VAL A 474 8.69 4.49 -13.36
N ASN A 475 7.98 3.75 -14.21
CA ASN A 475 8.26 3.72 -15.64
C ASN A 475 7.57 4.90 -16.35
N ILE A 476 8.26 6.04 -16.39
CA ILE A 476 7.79 7.27 -17.04
C ILE A 476 8.00 7.19 -18.56
N ILE A 477 6.93 7.42 -19.31
CA ILE A 477 6.94 7.45 -20.77
C ILE A 477 6.55 8.86 -21.23
N ASN A 478 7.54 9.65 -21.63
CA ASN A 478 7.34 11.01 -22.10
C ASN A 478 6.72 11.01 -23.51
N MET A 479 5.55 11.63 -23.66
CA MET A 479 4.78 11.65 -24.92
C MET A 479 4.03 12.98 -25.07
N LYS A 480 3.51 13.27 -26.26
CA LYS A 480 2.62 14.41 -26.44
C LYS A 480 1.24 14.14 -25.82
N PRO A 481 0.50 15.18 -25.38
CA PRO A 481 -0.81 15.01 -24.73
C PRO A 481 -1.81 14.17 -25.56
N GLU A 482 -1.88 14.39 -26.87
CA GLU A 482 -2.73 13.63 -27.78
C GLU A 482 -2.36 12.14 -27.87
N GLU A 483 -1.06 11.84 -27.79
CA GLU A 483 -0.55 10.46 -27.81
C GLU A 483 -0.85 9.73 -26.51
N ILE A 484 -0.75 10.44 -25.36
CA ILE A 484 -1.09 9.90 -24.04
C ILE A 484 -2.56 9.49 -23.98
N LYS A 485 -3.47 10.35 -24.47
CA LYS A 485 -4.90 10.03 -24.55
C LYS A 485 -5.12 8.70 -25.27
N ASP A 486 -4.59 8.59 -26.49
CA ASP A 486 -4.77 7.40 -27.32
C ASP A 486 -4.11 6.16 -26.69
N ALA A 487 -2.97 6.33 -26.01
CA ALA A 487 -2.29 5.25 -25.30
C ALA A 487 -3.08 4.75 -24.09
N MET A 488 -3.67 5.65 -23.32
CA MET A 488 -4.47 5.31 -22.13
C MET A 488 -5.73 4.54 -22.52
N ILE A 489 -6.44 4.99 -23.56
CA ILE A 489 -7.66 4.33 -24.06
C ILE A 489 -7.35 2.93 -24.60
N ARG A 490 -6.21 2.77 -25.29
CA ARG A 490 -5.76 1.46 -25.83
C ARG A 490 -5.17 0.52 -24.77
N GLY A 491 -4.84 1.02 -23.57
CA GLY A 491 -4.19 0.23 -22.51
C GLY A 491 -2.70 -0.03 -22.72
N SER A 492 -2.03 0.73 -23.59
CA SER A 492 -0.57 0.65 -23.76
C SER A 492 0.20 1.36 -22.64
N ILE A 493 -0.49 2.13 -21.80
CA ILE A 493 0.00 2.68 -20.53
C ILE A 493 -1.03 2.36 -19.44
N ASP A 494 -0.59 2.32 -18.19
CA ASP A 494 -1.39 1.90 -17.03
C ASP A 494 -1.92 3.09 -16.23
N ALA A 495 -1.24 4.23 -16.34
CA ALA A 495 -1.65 5.50 -15.79
C ALA A 495 -1.14 6.65 -16.68
N CYS A 496 -1.66 7.86 -16.46
CA CYS A 496 -1.12 9.06 -17.11
C CYS A 496 -1.26 10.32 -16.25
N ALA A 497 -0.41 11.31 -16.52
CA ALA A 497 -0.49 12.65 -15.94
C ALA A 497 -0.68 13.70 -17.05
N VAL A 498 -1.89 14.25 -17.17
CA VAL A 498 -2.29 15.17 -18.26
C VAL A 498 -3.25 16.27 -17.77
N TRP A 499 -3.65 17.17 -18.67
CA TRP A 499 -4.55 18.29 -18.40
C TRP A 499 -5.74 18.33 -19.37
N SER A 500 -6.71 19.20 -19.10
CA SER A 500 -7.90 19.40 -19.95
C SER A 500 -7.55 20.03 -21.31
N PRO A 501 -8.16 19.59 -22.43
CA PRO A 501 -9.35 18.72 -22.54
C PRO A 501 -9.08 17.21 -22.46
N TYR A 502 -7.81 16.80 -22.48
CA TYR A 502 -7.45 15.38 -22.56
C TYR A 502 -7.91 14.57 -21.35
N THR A 503 -7.88 15.16 -20.14
CA THR A 503 -8.42 14.53 -18.92
C THR A 503 -9.88 14.14 -19.08
N LEU A 504 -10.72 15.07 -19.56
CA LEU A 504 -12.14 14.85 -19.79
C LEU A 504 -12.38 13.82 -20.90
N GLU A 505 -11.62 13.90 -21.99
CA GLU A 505 -11.71 12.93 -23.09
C GLU A 505 -11.35 11.50 -22.66
N ILE A 506 -10.29 11.34 -21.87
CA ILE A 506 -9.86 10.04 -21.34
C ILE A 506 -10.94 9.46 -20.42
N LEU A 507 -11.40 10.22 -19.43
CA LEU A 507 -12.40 9.74 -18.46
C LEU A 507 -13.72 9.40 -19.16
N LYS A 508 -14.16 10.21 -20.13
CA LYS A 508 -15.36 9.95 -20.92
C LYS A 508 -15.27 8.64 -21.71
N GLN A 509 -14.12 8.37 -22.34
CA GLN A 509 -13.94 7.17 -23.16
C GLN A 509 -13.64 5.91 -22.34
N MET A 510 -12.94 6.03 -21.21
CA MET A 510 -12.66 4.90 -20.33
C MET A 510 -13.86 4.51 -19.45
N GLY A 511 -14.77 5.45 -19.18
CA GLY A 511 -15.89 5.26 -18.26
C GLY A 511 -15.39 4.79 -16.89
N ASN A 512 -16.04 3.76 -16.33
CA ASN A 512 -15.68 3.20 -15.03
C ASN A 512 -14.26 2.59 -14.96
N ASN A 513 -13.57 2.42 -16.09
CA ASN A 513 -12.21 1.87 -16.11
C ASN A 513 -11.12 2.91 -15.85
N GLY A 514 -11.42 4.21 -16.00
CA GLY A 514 -10.50 5.31 -15.70
C GLY A 514 -10.88 5.95 -14.38
N ALA A 515 -9.90 6.20 -13.52
CA ALA A 515 -10.12 6.88 -12.24
C ALA A 515 -9.08 7.98 -12.05
N VAL A 516 -9.53 9.18 -11.64
CA VAL A 516 -8.61 10.22 -11.17
C VAL A 516 -8.09 9.78 -9.81
N ILE A 517 -6.81 9.41 -9.73
CA ILE A 517 -6.20 8.94 -8.48
C ILE A 517 -5.54 10.08 -7.69
N ALA A 518 -5.25 11.18 -8.38
CA ALA A 518 -4.81 12.44 -7.79
C ALA A 518 -4.99 13.57 -8.81
N ASN A 519 -5.12 14.80 -8.33
CA ASN A 519 -5.11 16.01 -9.14
C ASN A 519 -4.36 17.13 -8.39
N ASN A 520 -4.24 18.29 -9.01
CA ASN A 520 -3.66 19.46 -8.35
C ASN A 520 -4.38 19.89 -7.05
N MET A 521 -5.69 19.65 -6.93
CA MET A 521 -6.44 19.95 -5.70
C MET A 521 -6.10 18.99 -4.56
N SER A 522 -5.74 17.74 -4.87
CA SER A 522 -5.25 16.74 -3.89
C SER A 522 -4.05 17.24 -3.08
N TYR A 523 -3.27 18.17 -3.65
CA TYR A 523 -2.07 18.75 -3.05
C TYR A 523 -2.12 20.27 -2.94
N SER A 524 -3.32 20.86 -2.83
CA SER A 524 -3.54 22.32 -2.77
C SER A 524 -2.84 23.03 -1.59
N ASN A 525 -2.38 22.28 -0.59
CA ASN A 525 -1.52 22.78 0.49
C ASN A 525 -0.02 22.84 0.13
N LYS A 526 0.40 22.12 -0.92
CA LYS A 526 1.79 22.01 -1.40
C LYS A 526 2.02 22.74 -2.73
N THR A 527 0.98 22.86 -3.56
CA THR A 527 1.03 23.55 -4.87
C THR A 527 -0.18 24.48 -5.05
N ALA A 528 0.03 25.53 -5.84
CA ALA A 528 -1.02 26.40 -6.33
C ALA A 528 -0.94 26.47 -7.85
N SER A 529 -1.86 25.79 -8.55
CA SER A 529 -1.94 25.84 -10.01
C SER A 529 -2.63 27.14 -10.43
N ILE A 530 -1.85 28.14 -10.84
CA ILE A 530 -2.34 29.50 -11.14
C ILE A 530 -2.23 29.76 -12.64
N SER A 531 -3.25 30.40 -13.20
CA SER A 531 -3.22 30.99 -14.54
C SER A 531 -3.26 32.51 -14.47
N SER A 532 -2.56 33.17 -15.39
CA SER A 532 -2.31 34.62 -15.32
C SER A 532 -2.23 35.29 -16.69
N TRP A 533 -2.47 36.60 -16.69
CA TRP A 533 -2.10 37.50 -17.78
C TRP A 533 -0.72 38.08 -17.52
N ILE A 534 0.13 38.11 -18.54
CA ILE A 534 1.52 38.58 -18.47
C ILE A 534 1.80 39.66 -19.52
N ALA A 535 2.82 40.48 -19.25
CA ALA A 535 3.42 41.43 -20.17
C ALA A 535 4.96 41.44 -19.97
N LEU A 536 5.73 41.90 -20.96
CA LEU A 536 7.17 42.03 -20.77
C LEU A 536 7.51 43.15 -19.78
N PRO A 537 8.56 43.01 -18.95
CA PRO A 537 8.96 44.05 -17.98
C PRO A 537 9.21 45.41 -18.65
N LYS A 538 9.81 45.40 -19.85
CA LYS A 538 10.04 46.61 -20.65
C LYS A 538 8.72 47.27 -21.05
N TYR A 539 7.78 46.49 -21.59
CA TYR A 539 6.47 46.98 -22.01
C TYR A 539 5.68 47.58 -20.83
N VAL A 540 5.70 46.92 -19.65
CA VAL A 540 5.02 47.42 -18.46
C VAL A 540 5.57 48.77 -18.01
N LYS A 541 6.89 48.95 -18.03
CA LYS A 541 7.54 50.20 -17.64
C LYS A 541 7.26 51.34 -18.61
N GLU A 542 7.19 51.04 -19.91
CA GLU A 542 6.94 52.01 -20.97
C GLU A 542 5.45 52.38 -21.09
N ASN A 543 4.54 51.46 -20.73
CA ASN A 543 3.10 51.60 -20.95
C ASN A 543 2.25 51.34 -19.68
N PRO A 544 2.54 51.94 -18.50
CA PRO A 544 1.84 51.61 -17.25
C PRO A 544 0.34 51.94 -17.30
N ASP A 545 -0.06 52.99 -18.02
CA ASP A 545 -1.47 53.33 -18.22
C ASP A 545 -2.22 52.27 -19.04
N LYS A 546 -1.61 51.77 -20.13
CA LYS A 546 -2.22 50.72 -20.96
C LYS A 546 -2.36 49.41 -20.19
N VAL A 547 -1.38 49.07 -19.36
CA VAL A 547 -1.44 47.88 -18.48
C VAL A 547 -2.61 47.97 -17.51
N LEU A 548 -2.80 49.13 -16.88
CA LEU A 548 -3.92 49.36 -15.96
C LEU A 548 -5.28 49.26 -16.67
N ARG A 549 -5.40 49.92 -17.83
CA ARG A 549 -6.60 49.89 -18.69
C ARG A 549 -6.92 48.48 -19.18
N PHE A 550 -5.91 47.71 -19.57
CA PHE A 550 -6.07 46.30 -19.94
C PHE A 550 -6.63 45.48 -18.77
N THR A 551 -6.05 45.61 -17.57
CA THR A 551 -6.56 44.90 -16.38
C THR A 551 -8.00 45.28 -16.03
N ARG A 552 -8.35 46.57 -16.12
CA ARG A 552 -9.72 47.05 -15.88
C ARG A 552 -10.72 46.45 -16.88
N ALA A 553 -10.37 46.38 -18.16
CA ALA A 553 -11.21 45.74 -19.17
C ALA A 553 -11.37 44.23 -18.92
N ILE A 554 -10.30 43.53 -18.54
CA ILE A 554 -10.34 42.11 -18.16
C ILE A 554 -11.27 41.89 -16.95
N TYR A 555 -11.27 42.78 -15.96
CA TYR A 555 -12.18 42.70 -14.82
C TYR A 555 -13.66 42.74 -15.22
N GLY A 556 -14.01 43.55 -16.23
CA GLY A 556 -15.36 43.55 -16.80
C GLY A 556 -15.77 42.18 -17.36
N GLY A 557 -14.84 41.51 -18.06
CA GLY A 557 -15.04 40.15 -18.54
C GLY A 557 -15.13 39.11 -17.43
N MET A 558 -14.34 39.26 -16.36
CA MET A 558 -14.39 38.40 -15.18
C MET A 558 -15.71 38.53 -14.41
N ASN A 559 -16.28 39.74 -14.31
CA ASN A 559 -17.60 39.93 -13.72
C ASN A 559 -18.69 39.28 -14.59
N TYR A 560 -18.60 39.41 -15.91
CA TYR A 560 -19.60 38.85 -16.81
C TYR A 560 -19.67 37.33 -16.75
N ARG A 561 -18.51 36.66 -16.79
CA ARG A 561 -18.43 35.19 -16.73
C ARG A 561 -18.82 34.62 -15.36
N ALA A 562 -18.75 35.42 -14.30
CA ALA A 562 -19.10 35.00 -12.93
C ALA A 562 -20.61 34.90 -12.68
N VAL A 563 -21.43 35.41 -13.61
CA VAL A 563 -22.90 35.24 -13.56
C VAL A 563 -23.26 33.91 -14.22
N GLU A 564 -23.87 33.01 -13.47
CA GLU A 564 -24.26 31.67 -13.95
C GLU A 564 -25.06 31.70 -15.27
N ASP A 565 -26.02 32.62 -15.37
CA ASP A 565 -26.88 32.78 -16.57
C ASP A 565 -26.07 33.13 -17.84
N ASN A 566 -24.84 33.64 -17.69
CA ASN A 566 -23.96 33.98 -18.79
C ASN A 566 -23.01 32.83 -19.19
N VAL A 567 -22.78 31.83 -18.34
CA VAL A 567 -21.72 30.82 -18.51
C VAL A 567 -21.85 30.07 -19.84
N ARG A 568 -23.08 29.69 -20.23
CA ARG A 568 -23.33 29.03 -21.52
C ARG A 568 -22.98 29.92 -22.69
N LYS A 569 -23.35 31.20 -22.63
CA LYS A 569 -23.05 32.17 -23.69
C LYS A 569 -21.55 32.41 -23.84
N VAL A 570 -20.84 32.46 -22.71
CA VAL A 570 -19.37 32.56 -22.70
C VAL A 570 -18.74 31.33 -23.35
N ALA A 571 -19.21 30.12 -23.01
CA ALA A 571 -18.74 28.89 -23.64
C ALA A 571 -18.98 28.87 -25.15
N ASP A 572 -20.17 29.29 -25.61
CA ASP A 572 -20.51 29.40 -27.02
C ASP A 572 -19.58 30.38 -27.76
N TRP A 573 -19.29 31.54 -27.19
CA TRP A 573 -18.34 32.50 -27.77
C TRP A 573 -16.92 31.95 -27.84
N ILE A 574 -16.50 31.16 -26.85
CA ILE A 574 -15.19 30.53 -26.83
C ILE A 574 -15.11 29.45 -27.91
N ALA A 575 -16.16 28.64 -28.06
CA ALA A 575 -16.27 27.65 -29.12
C ALA A 575 -16.19 28.30 -30.51
N GLU A 576 -16.81 29.47 -30.70
CA GLU A 576 -16.68 30.25 -31.94
C GLU A 576 -15.23 30.69 -32.21
N VAL A 577 -14.51 31.15 -31.18
CA VAL A 577 -13.13 31.64 -31.33
C VAL A 577 -12.13 30.50 -31.56
N THR A 578 -12.35 29.35 -30.93
CA THR A 578 -11.41 28.21 -30.93
C THR A 578 -11.76 27.12 -31.93
N ALA A 579 -12.95 27.17 -32.52
CA ALA A 579 -13.52 26.11 -33.36
C ALA A 579 -13.62 24.73 -32.67
N ILE A 580 -13.69 24.68 -31.34
CA ILE A 580 -14.00 23.45 -30.60
C ILE A 580 -15.52 23.26 -30.45
N ASP A 581 -15.94 22.04 -30.12
CA ASP A 581 -17.35 21.74 -29.85
C ASP A 581 -17.90 22.56 -28.66
N LYS A 582 -19.13 23.05 -28.78
CA LYS A 582 -19.78 23.91 -27.78
C LYS A 582 -19.93 23.22 -26.43
N GLU A 583 -20.26 21.93 -26.43
CA GLU A 583 -20.42 21.19 -25.19
C GLU A 583 -19.07 20.93 -24.53
N SER A 584 -18.04 20.65 -25.33
CA SER A 584 -16.67 20.53 -24.86
C SER A 584 -16.15 21.84 -24.25
N ALA A 585 -16.43 22.98 -24.88
CA ALA A 585 -16.13 24.30 -24.31
C ALA A 585 -16.90 24.55 -23.00
N TYR A 586 -18.16 24.11 -22.93
CA TYR A 586 -19.00 24.26 -21.74
C TYR A 586 -18.50 23.40 -20.57
N GLU A 587 -18.09 22.16 -20.82
CA GLU A 587 -17.59 21.26 -19.77
C GLU A 587 -16.26 21.72 -19.16
N GLN A 588 -15.41 22.41 -19.93
CA GLN A 588 -14.17 23.03 -19.42
C GLN A 588 -14.41 24.09 -18.33
N ARG A 589 -15.64 24.56 -18.11
CA ARG A 589 -15.97 25.41 -16.95
C ARG A 589 -15.67 24.73 -15.61
N ARG A 590 -15.46 23.41 -15.59
CA ARG A 590 -15.12 22.64 -14.39
C ARG A 590 -13.61 22.54 -14.16
N ASP A 591 -12.79 23.08 -15.07
CA ASP A 591 -11.32 22.97 -15.06
C ASP A 591 -10.60 24.07 -14.30
N ALA A 592 -11.36 25.02 -13.75
CA ALA A 592 -10.81 25.95 -12.79
C ALA A 592 -11.86 26.42 -11.80
N GLN A 593 -11.35 26.95 -10.70
CA GLN A 593 -12.06 27.94 -9.95
C GLN A 593 -11.89 29.33 -10.56
N TRP A 594 -13.01 29.86 -11.02
CA TRP A 594 -13.12 31.13 -11.68
C TRP A 594 -13.17 32.30 -10.68
N LEU A 595 -12.06 33.03 -10.55
CA LEU A 595 -11.97 34.19 -9.65
C LEU A 595 -12.64 35.44 -10.25
N THR A 596 -13.20 36.29 -9.40
CA THR A 596 -13.72 37.62 -9.74
C THR A 596 -12.66 38.71 -9.46
N PRO A 597 -12.87 39.94 -9.97
CA PRO A 597 -12.05 41.09 -9.60
C PRO A 597 -11.98 41.34 -8.10
N GLY A 598 -13.03 40.99 -7.33
CA GLY A 598 -13.03 41.11 -5.88
C GLY A 598 -11.92 40.29 -5.26
N PHE A 599 -11.84 38.99 -5.59
CA PHE A 599 -10.77 38.13 -5.13
C PHE A 599 -9.39 38.65 -5.53
N VAL A 600 -9.21 38.99 -6.80
CA VAL A 600 -7.90 39.41 -7.33
C VAL A 600 -7.44 40.74 -6.71
N SER A 601 -8.31 41.74 -6.64
CA SER A 601 -7.95 43.07 -6.13
C SER A 601 -7.86 43.13 -4.60
N VAL A 602 -8.87 42.63 -3.88
CA VAL A 602 -8.87 42.63 -2.40
C VAL A 602 -7.82 41.65 -1.88
N GLY A 603 -7.69 40.48 -2.50
CA GLY A 603 -6.66 39.50 -2.17
C GLY A 603 -5.24 40.03 -2.45
N ALA A 604 -5.02 40.80 -3.53
CA ALA A 604 -3.75 41.48 -3.75
C ALA A 604 -3.44 42.50 -2.65
N LYS A 605 -4.45 43.27 -2.20
CA LYS A 605 -4.30 44.23 -1.09
C LYS A 605 -4.04 43.55 0.26
N ARG A 606 -4.65 42.40 0.51
CA ARG A 606 -4.50 41.61 1.76
C ARG A 606 -3.25 40.73 1.78
N GLY A 607 -2.61 40.53 0.62
CA GLY A 607 -1.45 39.66 0.45
C GLY A 607 -1.79 38.20 0.14
N ASP A 608 -3.07 37.85 0.02
CA ASP A 608 -3.50 36.47 -0.24
C ASP A 608 -3.14 36.03 -1.67
N VAL A 609 -3.28 36.92 -2.66
CA VAL A 609 -2.79 36.66 -4.03
C VAL A 609 -1.28 36.43 -4.03
N ALA A 610 -0.53 37.17 -3.21
CA ALA A 610 0.91 36.98 -3.11
C ALA A 610 1.27 35.59 -2.56
N LYS A 611 0.56 35.13 -1.51
CA LYS A 611 0.75 33.79 -0.93
C LYS A 611 0.58 32.67 -1.95
N PHE A 612 -0.41 32.76 -2.86
CA PHE A 612 -0.56 31.77 -3.93
C PHE A 612 0.70 31.67 -4.80
N TYR A 613 1.25 32.81 -5.22
CA TYR A 613 2.50 32.83 -6.00
C TYR A 613 3.73 32.43 -5.18
N GLU A 614 3.75 32.64 -3.87
CA GLU A 614 4.81 32.13 -2.98
C GLU A 614 4.78 30.60 -2.91
N ILE A 615 3.60 30.00 -2.78
CA ILE A 615 3.41 28.54 -2.78
C ILE A 615 3.87 27.95 -4.12
N GLN A 616 3.38 28.50 -5.24
CA GLN A 616 3.78 28.08 -6.58
C GLN A 616 5.29 28.20 -6.81
N GLN A 617 5.91 29.28 -6.33
CA GLN A 617 7.36 29.46 -6.46
C GLN A 617 8.15 28.44 -5.63
N LYS A 618 7.67 28.07 -4.43
CA LYS A 618 8.29 27.00 -3.62
C LYS A 618 8.27 25.66 -4.35
N GLU A 619 7.17 25.35 -5.03
CA GLU A 619 7.06 24.15 -5.89
C GLU A 619 8.11 24.17 -7.01
N PHE A 620 8.25 25.27 -7.74
CA PHE A 620 9.26 25.37 -8.80
C PHE A 620 10.69 25.31 -8.28
N ALA A 621 10.94 25.80 -7.06
CA ALA A 621 12.25 25.68 -6.43
C ALA A 621 12.55 24.23 -6.03
N ALA A 622 11.57 23.53 -5.43
CA ALA A 622 11.71 22.13 -5.02
C ALA A 622 11.96 21.20 -6.22
N SER A 623 11.30 21.45 -7.35
CA SER A 623 11.51 20.69 -8.59
C SER A 623 12.79 21.06 -9.35
N GLY A 624 13.57 22.06 -8.89
CA GLY A 624 14.75 22.56 -9.60
C GLY A 624 14.44 23.38 -10.86
N ALA A 625 13.16 23.68 -11.13
CA ALA A 625 12.76 24.49 -12.28
C ALA A 625 13.18 25.97 -12.12
N VAL A 626 13.38 26.43 -10.88
CA VAL A 626 13.86 27.77 -10.50
C VAL A 626 14.96 27.64 -9.44
N ASP A 627 16.08 28.35 -9.64
CA ASP A 627 17.26 28.23 -8.78
C ASP A 627 17.10 28.92 -7.40
N LYS A 628 16.33 30.02 -7.35
CA LYS A 628 16.15 30.82 -6.14
C LYS A 628 14.80 31.52 -6.12
N ALA A 629 14.17 31.56 -4.94
CA ALA A 629 12.98 32.37 -4.73
C ALA A 629 13.29 33.87 -4.76
N VAL A 630 12.42 34.65 -5.41
CA VAL A 630 12.43 36.11 -5.46
C VAL A 630 11.15 36.67 -4.83
N PRO A 631 11.18 37.90 -4.27
CA PRO A 631 9.97 38.54 -3.75
C PRO A 631 8.88 38.62 -4.82
N VAL A 632 7.65 38.22 -4.50
CA VAL A 632 6.52 38.15 -5.45
C VAL A 632 6.29 39.47 -6.18
N GLY A 633 6.43 40.61 -5.49
CA GLY A 633 6.30 41.94 -6.10
C GLY A 633 7.32 42.26 -7.22
N GLN A 634 8.38 41.46 -7.40
CA GLN A 634 9.33 41.64 -8.49
C GLN A 634 8.83 41.10 -9.84
N TYR A 635 7.86 40.19 -9.83
CA TYR A 635 7.29 39.61 -11.04
C TYR A 635 5.75 39.61 -11.06
N VAL A 636 5.09 40.10 -10.01
CA VAL A 636 3.63 40.20 -9.92
C VAL A 636 3.20 41.63 -9.57
N LEU A 637 2.40 42.24 -10.45
CA LEU A 637 1.95 43.62 -10.32
C LEU A 637 0.73 43.72 -9.39
N LEU A 638 0.92 43.44 -8.09
CA LEU A 638 -0.14 43.49 -7.08
C LEU A 638 -0.84 44.87 -7.04
N ASP A 639 -0.07 45.96 -7.09
CA ASP A 639 -0.62 47.32 -7.11
C ASP A 639 -1.49 47.59 -8.34
N ASN A 640 -1.14 47.02 -9.49
CA ASN A 640 -1.94 47.14 -10.71
C ASN A 640 -3.30 46.46 -10.54
N MET A 641 -3.31 45.26 -9.94
CA MET A 641 -4.54 44.52 -9.64
C MET A 641 -5.46 45.30 -8.69
N VAL A 642 -4.89 45.99 -7.68
CA VAL A 642 -5.65 46.84 -6.75
C VAL A 642 -6.20 48.08 -7.45
N LYS A 643 -5.36 48.80 -8.21
CA LYS A 643 -5.74 50.03 -8.91
C LYS A 643 -6.77 49.81 -10.00
N ALA A 644 -6.75 48.66 -10.68
CA ALA A 644 -7.70 48.35 -11.74
C ALA A 644 -9.15 48.22 -11.23
N ALA A 645 -9.35 47.96 -9.94
CA ALA A 645 -10.66 47.82 -9.31
C ALA A 645 -11.24 49.16 -8.78
N GLN A 646 -10.43 50.22 -8.78
CA GLN A 646 -10.81 51.59 -8.38
C GLN A 646 -11.29 52.37 -9.60
#